data_AF-A0A519D3H2-F1
#
_entry.id   AF-A0A519D3H2-F1
#
_cell.length_a   1.000
_cell.length_b   1.000
_cell.length_c   1.000
_cell.angle_alpha   90.00
_cell.angle_beta   90.00
_cell.angle_gamma   90.00
#
_symmetry.space_group_name_H-M   'P 1'
#
loop_
_entity.id
_entity.type
_entity.pdbx_description
1 polymer ?
#
loop_
_entity_poly.entity_id
_entity_poly.type
_entity_poly.pdbx_seq_one_letter_code
_entity_poly.pdbx_strand_id
1 'polypeptide(L)'
;MLSSRTRISGRAIFLLAIIGIALIATPQFTAEKGGIDSRADDGCYCHTPSDATSITITGLPDSFNASTEYNLTITVANDEITGDANQGGFRLIVNQGTIVYDDDKIQNLDGGLTHTAEGNDQRSWDVVWTSPADDTKVVEFTVWGNAVNGDVSPQGDGFAGTSYDVAGINAGPIQEVVESKRAMVVLLSVVLLVISLMTLAALYVFYLRNPEGFSMANFGQWLKGWITTTDHKGIGLLYLNFGLLFFLVGGVLALLFRIQLAVPMNDFLTEQEYNSFFTLHGTTMVFLAAMPMIAGFANYIVPLQIGAQDLAFPRVNALGFWLLPVAAFMLFAGIFSGQAADITWVMYPPYSTSTGGADMSSNPGTTLFVGGMILLGASSTLSGVNFITTFFTMRGHGVSWMKMPLFSWSILISMFMLFMSLPALIIGVLMMFLDRTIGSVFFATNIGDPILFQHLFWFFGHPEVYVVVIPAFGVVSEVLATSARRSIFGYKSMVYAMAGIGVVGFIVWGHHMLTSGMDPKLRFLMMAATMLVALPTGVKVFNWLATLWGGSLVMKTHTLWALGFLLTFTLGGISGMFFPVAGLDMHFHDTYFVVAHFHYVFVGGVVFGLFSAIYYWYPKWTGRMLNEKLGLLHFLTAFISYNAAFWPMHRLGIMGMPRRTHSYAIDSGYGDLNMTITIWAIIFGISNVIMVVNMIYSQKRGQEAGPDPWGGWSLEWSTTSPPPTPSFAEIPIQKDANTEHHPDGFVVKLFKRLWAIGEKKGVKK
;
A
#
# COMPACT_ATOMS: atom_id res chain seq x y z
N MET A 1 -1.72 31.81 -42.41
CA MET A 1 -2.52 31.02 -43.37
C MET A 1 -2.97 29.73 -42.71
N LEU A 2 -4.28 29.63 -42.49
CA LEU A 2 -5.17 28.47 -42.44
C LEU A 2 -4.67 27.09 -41.91
N SER A 3 -5.26 26.73 -40.75
CA SER A 3 -5.80 25.40 -40.41
C SER A 3 -4.90 24.17 -40.56
N SER A 4 -4.19 23.80 -39.50
CA SER A 4 -3.96 22.38 -39.18
C SER A 4 -4.92 21.95 -38.07
N ARG A 5 -6.14 21.56 -38.46
CA ARG A 5 -7.00 20.75 -37.60
C ARG A 5 -6.21 19.51 -37.20
N THR A 6 -5.94 19.37 -35.91
CA THR A 6 -5.35 18.19 -35.27
C THR A 6 -6.27 16.99 -35.50
N ARG A 7 -6.07 16.28 -36.60
CA ARG A 7 -6.56 14.90 -36.74
C ARG A 7 -5.85 14.09 -35.66
N ILE A 8 -6.60 13.59 -34.69
CA ILE A 8 -6.17 12.46 -33.87
C ILE A 8 -5.72 11.40 -34.88
N SER A 9 -4.43 11.03 -34.88
CA SER A 9 -3.94 10.09 -35.88
C SER A 9 -4.71 8.79 -35.73
N GLY A 10 -5.05 8.12 -36.84
CA GLY A 10 -5.74 6.83 -36.80
C GLY A 10 -5.03 5.80 -35.91
N ARG A 11 -3.72 5.99 -35.67
CA ARG A 11 -2.90 5.18 -34.76
C ARG A 11 -3.16 5.45 -33.27
N ALA A 12 -3.50 6.69 -32.89
CA ALA A 12 -3.92 7.01 -31.53
C ALA A 12 -5.33 6.49 -31.24
N ILE A 13 -6.23 6.53 -32.23
CA ILE A 13 -7.55 5.89 -32.15
C ILE A 13 -7.38 4.36 -32.07
N PHE A 14 -6.45 3.78 -32.83
CA PHE A 14 -6.14 2.35 -32.76
C PHE A 14 -5.57 1.94 -31.40
N LEU A 15 -4.66 2.72 -30.80
CA LEU A 15 -4.16 2.47 -29.44
C LEU A 15 -5.26 2.62 -28.39
N LEU A 16 -6.12 3.63 -28.50
CA LEU A 16 -7.29 3.80 -27.61
C LEU A 16 -8.32 2.70 -27.82
N ALA A 17 -8.47 2.19 -29.05
CA ALA A 17 -9.31 1.05 -29.37
C ALA A 17 -8.72 -0.25 -28.81
N ILE A 18 -7.40 -0.45 -28.85
CA ILE A 18 -6.73 -1.57 -28.17
C ILE A 18 -6.91 -1.46 -26.66
N ILE A 19 -6.80 -0.26 -26.07
CA ILE A 19 -7.06 -0.04 -24.64
C ILE A 19 -8.53 -0.36 -24.33
N GLY A 20 -9.48 0.10 -25.16
CA GLY A 20 -10.89 -0.23 -25.02
C GLY A 20 -11.17 -1.73 -25.17
N ILE A 21 -10.56 -2.38 -26.16
CA ILE A 21 -10.68 -3.82 -26.40
C ILE A 21 -10.04 -4.61 -25.25
N ALA A 22 -8.90 -4.19 -24.70
CA ALA A 22 -8.27 -4.82 -23.55
C ALA A 22 -9.08 -4.63 -22.25
N LEU A 23 -9.73 -3.47 -22.08
CA LEU A 23 -10.68 -3.22 -21.00
C LEU A 23 -11.98 -4.01 -21.14
N ILE A 24 -12.38 -4.34 -22.38
CA ILE A 24 -13.56 -5.18 -22.69
C ILE A 24 -13.20 -6.68 -22.65
N ALA A 25 -11.94 -7.03 -22.93
CA ALA A 25 -11.42 -8.40 -22.96
C ALA A 25 -10.96 -8.92 -21.59
N THR A 26 -11.13 -8.16 -20.51
CA THR A 26 -11.14 -8.74 -19.17
C THR A 26 -12.26 -9.78 -19.11
N PRO A 27 -12.00 -11.03 -18.69
CA PRO A 27 -12.92 -12.12 -18.98
C PRO A 27 -14.26 -11.93 -18.28
N GLN A 28 -15.32 -11.74 -19.05
CA GLN A 28 -16.69 -12.04 -18.63
C GLN A 28 -16.99 -13.41 -19.21
N PHE A 29 -16.79 -14.47 -18.43
CA PHE A 29 -17.24 -15.79 -18.84
C PHE A 29 -18.72 -15.94 -18.49
N THR A 30 -19.54 -16.13 -19.51
CA THR A 30 -20.84 -16.79 -19.39
C THR A 30 -21.04 -17.56 -20.69
N ALA A 31 -21.32 -18.86 -20.59
CA ALA A 31 -21.49 -19.73 -21.75
C ALA A 31 -22.73 -20.62 -21.61
N GLU A 32 -23.73 -20.36 -22.47
CA GLU A 32 -24.81 -21.29 -22.86
C GLU A 32 -24.48 -21.79 -24.28
N LYS A 33 -24.76 -23.02 -24.73
CA LYS A 33 -25.96 -23.87 -24.62
C LYS A 33 -25.61 -25.37 -24.71
N GLY A 34 -26.40 -26.21 -24.05
CA GLY A 34 -26.76 -27.56 -24.53
C GLY A 34 -26.43 -28.74 -23.60
N GLY A 35 -27.47 -29.34 -23.00
CA GLY A 35 -27.62 -30.77 -22.67
C GLY A 35 -26.53 -31.48 -21.85
N ILE A 36 -26.81 -31.65 -20.55
CA ILE A 36 -26.17 -32.54 -19.55
C ILE A 36 -24.76 -33.03 -19.94
N ASP A 37 -23.79 -32.20 -19.55
CA ASP A 37 -22.35 -32.49 -19.45
C ASP A 37 -21.95 -32.14 -17.99
N SER A 38 -20.66 -32.12 -17.64
CA SER A 38 -20.12 -31.72 -16.32
C SER A 38 -20.57 -30.33 -15.79
N ARG A 39 -21.43 -29.61 -16.53
CA ARG A 39 -22.13 -28.38 -16.11
C ARG A 39 -23.34 -28.65 -15.21
N ALA A 40 -23.87 -29.87 -15.20
CA ALA A 40 -24.93 -30.23 -14.25
C ALA A 40 -24.41 -30.22 -12.80
N ASP A 41 -23.07 -30.25 -12.63
CA ASP A 41 -22.35 -30.04 -11.38
C ASP A 41 -22.43 -28.59 -10.87
N ASP A 42 -23.07 -27.69 -11.61
CA ASP A 42 -23.39 -26.35 -11.16
C ASP A 42 -24.93 -26.09 -11.15
N GLY A 43 -25.77 -27.10 -11.46
CA GLY A 43 -27.23 -27.03 -11.35
C GLY A 43 -28.07 -27.34 -12.60
N CYS A 44 -29.41 -27.25 -12.45
CA CYS A 44 -30.40 -27.61 -13.48
C CYS A 44 -30.81 -26.41 -14.36
N TYR A 45 -29.86 -25.87 -15.12
CA TYR A 45 -29.98 -24.62 -15.91
C TYR A 45 -31.11 -24.55 -16.95
N CYS A 46 -31.73 -25.68 -17.30
CA CYS A 46 -32.87 -25.71 -18.21
C CYS A 46 -34.18 -25.24 -17.55
N HIS A 47 -34.18 -25.05 -16.22
CA HIS A 47 -35.33 -24.57 -15.44
C HIS A 47 -34.98 -23.28 -14.69
N THR A 48 -35.99 -22.55 -14.22
CA THR A 48 -35.80 -21.32 -13.44
C THR A 48 -35.60 -21.63 -11.95
N PRO A 49 -34.65 -20.97 -11.25
CA PRO A 49 -34.55 -21.08 -9.80
C PRO A 49 -35.87 -20.64 -9.15
N SER A 50 -36.35 -21.39 -8.18
CA SER A 50 -37.64 -21.12 -7.52
C SER A 50 -37.55 -21.34 -6.03
N ASP A 51 -37.97 -20.34 -5.24
CA ASP A 51 -38.05 -20.43 -3.78
C ASP A 51 -39.10 -21.44 -3.29
N ALA A 52 -40.03 -21.84 -4.18
CA ALA A 52 -41.04 -22.86 -3.90
C ALA A 52 -40.52 -24.30 -4.12
N THR A 53 -39.35 -24.46 -4.75
CA THR A 53 -38.71 -25.77 -4.92
C THR A 53 -37.60 -25.93 -3.88
N SER A 54 -37.60 -27.05 -3.18
CA SER A 54 -36.52 -27.41 -2.26
C SER A 54 -36.04 -28.82 -2.55
N ILE A 55 -34.75 -29.06 -2.36
CA ILE A 55 -34.16 -30.39 -2.39
C ILE A 55 -33.50 -30.67 -1.05
N THR A 56 -33.68 -31.88 -0.54
CA THR A 56 -33.09 -32.31 0.72
C THR A 56 -32.50 -33.70 0.61
N ILE A 57 -31.43 -33.96 1.37
CA ILE A 57 -30.92 -35.30 1.63
C ILE A 57 -31.24 -35.63 3.09
N THR A 58 -32.05 -36.67 3.30
CA THR A 58 -32.33 -37.21 4.63
C THR A 58 -31.52 -38.47 4.87
N GLY A 59 -31.15 -38.74 6.13
CA GLY A 59 -30.30 -39.87 6.50
C GLY A 59 -28.80 -39.56 6.60
N LEU A 60 -28.38 -38.31 6.32
CA LEU A 60 -27.01 -37.86 6.60
C LEU A 60 -26.75 -37.83 8.12
N PRO A 61 -25.61 -38.37 8.59
CA PRO A 61 -25.25 -38.30 10.00
C PRO A 61 -24.67 -36.92 10.36
N ASP A 62 -24.73 -36.53 11.64
CA ASP A 62 -24.05 -35.32 12.13
C ASP A 62 -22.52 -35.42 12.00
N SER A 63 -21.98 -36.64 12.08
CA SER A 63 -20.58 -36.97 11.79
C SER A 63 -20.46 -38.43 11.34
N PHE A 64 -19.46 -38.76 10.52
CA PHE A 64 -19.28 -40.13 10.01
C PHE A 64 -18.16 -40.90 10.73
N ASN A 65 -18.36 -42.21 10.87
CA ASN A 65 -17.30 -43.17 11.21
C ASN A 65 -16.67 -43.70 9.93
N ALA A 66 -15.37 -44.05 9.97
CA ALA A 66 -14.67 -44.61 8.81
C ALA A 66 -15.36 -45.86 8.23
N SER A 67 -15.47 -45.95 6.90
CA SER A 67 -15.98 -47.12 6.16
C SER A 67 -17.34 -47.66 6.63
N THR A 68 -18.26 -46.76 7.00
CA THR A 68 -19.61 -47.08 7.50
C THR A 68 -20.66 -46.75 6.44
N GLU A 69 -21.70 -47.57 6.33
CA GLU A 69 -22.81 -47.38 5.39
C GLU A 69 -23.95 -46.57 6.00
N TYR A 70 -24.47 -45.62 5.24
CA TYR A 70 -25.60 -44.76 5.59
C TYR A 70 -26.63 -44.79 4.46
N ASN A 71 -27.90 -45.02 4.82
CA ASN A 71 -29.00 -44.97 3.87
C ASN A 71 -29.45 -43.51 3.72
N LEU A 72 -29.39 -43.00 2.50
CA LEU A 72 -29.72 -41.63 2.15
C LEU A 72 -30.94 -41.59 1.23
N THR A 73 -31.85 -40.66 1.49
CA THR A 73 -33.00 -40.40 0.63
C THR A 73 -32.91 -38.97 0.11
N ILE A 74 -32.80 -38.82 -1.20
CA ILE A 74 -32.85 -37.51 -1.89
C ILE A 74 -34.31 -37.21 -2.20
N THR A 75 -34.82 -36.06 -1.76
CA THR A 75 -36.22 -35.66 -1.99
C THR A 75 -36.33 -34.24 -2.54
N VAL A 76 -37.13 -34.07 -3.60
CA VAL A 76 -37.47 -32.77 -4.19
C VAL A 76 -38.93 -32.41 -3.85
N ALA A 77 -39.14 -31.31 -3.15
CA ALA A 77 -40.46 -30.83 -2.75
C ALA A 77 -40.82 -29.53 -3.47
N ASN A 78 -42.03 -29.48 -4.03
CA ASN A 78 -42.67 -28.26 -4.53
C ASN A 78 -44.19 -28.53 -4.63
N ASP A 79 -44.97 -27.89 -3.74
CA ASP A 79 -46.42 -28.09 -3.63
C ASP A 79 -47.22 -27.37 -4.74
N GLU A 80 -46.59 -26.47 -5.49
CA GLU A 80 -47.21 -25.67 -6.54
C GLU A 80 -47.22 -26.39 -7.90
N ILE A 81 -46.43 -27.45 -8.04
CA ILE A 81 -46.23 -28.18 -9.30
C ILE A 81 -46.83 -29.59 -9.17
N THR A 82 -48.00 -29.79 -9.78
CA THR A 82 -48.71 -31.07 -9.80
C THR A 82 -48.69 -31.68 -11.20
N GLY A 83 -48.19 -32.91 -11.33
CA GLY A 83 -48.20 -33.69 -12.57
C GLY A 83 -48.02 -35.18 -12.27
N ASP A 84 -48.54 -36.05 -13.15
CA ASP A 84 -48.51 -37.51 -12.95
C ASP A 84 -47.37 -38.21 -13.71
N ALA A 85 -46.66 -37.49 -14.60
CA ALA A 85 -45.55 -38.01 -15.39
C ALA A 85 -44.46 -36.95 -15.58
N ASN A 86 -43.18 -37.35 -15.58
CA ASN A 86 -41.99 -36.51 -15.57
C ASN A 86 -42.11 -35.44 -14.47
N GLN A 87 -42.15 -35.86 -13.20
CA GLN A 87 -42.38 -35.01 -12.04
C GLN A 87 -41.13 -34.32 -11.49
N GLY A 88 -39.94 -34.88 -11.73
CA GLY A 88 -38.71 -34.27 -11.25
C GLY A 88 -37.44 -35.04 -11.57
N GLY A 89 -36.32 -34.44 -11.19
CA GLY A 89 -35.00 -35.01 -11.36
C GLY A 89 -34.03 -34.52 -10.28
N PHE A 90 -32.91 -35.22 -10.14
CA PHE A 90 -31.84 -34.85 -9.24
C PHE A 90 -30.46 -35.09 -9.89
N ARG A 91 -29.45 -34.39 -9.37
CA ARG A 91 -28.04 -34.74 -9.54
C ARG A 91 -27.36 -34.68 -8.17
N LEU A 92 -26.66 -35.74 -7.81
CA LEU A 92 -25.89 -35.86 -6.57
C LEU A 92 -24.42 -36.11 -6.88
N ILE A 93 -23.55 -35.30 -6.29
CA ILE A 93 -22.10 -35.44 -6.36
C ILE A 93 -21.58 -35.54 -4.94
N VAL A 94 -20.69 -36.50 -4.71
CA VAL A 94 -20.04 -36.66 -3.41
C VAL A 94 -18.54 -36.73 -3.65
N ASN A 95 -17.79 -35.90 -2.96
CA ASN A 95 -16.36 -35.77 -3.21
C ASN A 95 -15.55 -37.00 -2.70
N GLN A 96 -16.07 -37.73 -1.70
CA GLN A 96 -15.42 -38.89 -1.08
C GLN A 96 -16.41 -39.94 -0.54
N GLY A 97 -15.93 -41.17 -0.40
CA GLY A 97 -16.78 -42.34 -0.15
C GLY A 97 -17.33 -42.92 -1.45
N THR A 98 -18.15 -43.96 -1.34
CA THR A 98 -18.73 -44.65 -2.49
C THR A 98 -20.24 -44.76 -2.31
N ILE A 99 -21.00 -44.43 -3.36
CA ILE A 99 -22.44 -44.60 -3.36
C ILE A 99 -22.80 -45.85 -4.14
N VAL A 100 -23.67 -46.67 -3.54
CA VAL A 100 -24.31 -47.83 -4.14
C VAL A 100 -25.81 -47.56 -4.21
N TYR A 101 -26.45 -48.00 -5.29
CA TYR A 101 -27.88 -47.90 -5.51
C TYR A 101 -28.36 -49.21 -6.13
N ASP A 102 -29.57 -49.64 -5.77
CA ASP A 102 -30.22 -50.86 -6.27
C ASP A 102 -31.63 -50.50 -6.78
N ASP A 103 -31.69 -49.51 -7.66
CA ASP A 103 -32.91 -48.98 -8.27
C ASP A 103 -32.63 -48.70 -9.76
N ASP A 104 -33.41 -49.28 -10.67
CA ASP A 104 -33.32 -49.07 -12.12
C ASP A 104 -33.74 -47.65 -12.54
N LYS A 105 -34.25 -46.88 -11.59
CA LYS A 105 -34.58 -45.46 -11.70
C LYS A 105 -33.41 -44.52 -11.46
N ILE A 106 -32.24 -45.05 -11.07
CA ILE A 106 -31.02 -44.28 -10.79
C ILE A 106 -29.90 -44.73 -11.73
N GLN A 107 -29.10 -43.78 -12.21
CA GLN A 107 -27.92 -44.01 -13.03
C GLN A 107 -26.76 -43.12 -12.61
N ASN A 108 -25.53 -43.55 -12.90
CA ASN A 108 -24.35 -42.73 -12.77
C ASN A 108 -23.97 -42.17 -14.16
N LEU A 109 -23.91 -40.84 -14.26
CA LEU A 109 -23.50 -40.13 -15.48
C LEU A 109 -22.39 -39.14 -15.12
N ASP A 110 -21.21 -39.37 -15.71
CA ASP A 110 -20.00 -38.53 -15.57
C ASP A 110 -19.59 -38.28 -14.11
N GLY A 111 -19.66 -39.32 -13.26
CA GLY A 111 -19.20 -39.26 -11.87
C GLY A 111 -20.22 -38.69 -10.88
N GLY A 112 -21.40 -38.27 -11.35
CA GLY A 112 -22.55 -37.87 -10.52
C GLY A 112 -23.72 -38.84 -10.67
N LEU A 113 -24.46 -39.07 -9.58
CA LEU A 113 -25.70 -39.85 -9.63
C LEU A 113 -26.86 -38.98 -10.08
N THR A 114 -27.75 -39.56 -10.88
CA THR A 114 -28.96 -38.90 -11.37
C THR A 114 -30.03 -39.94 -11.69
N HIS A 115 -31.21 -39.50 -12.08
CA HIS A 115 -32.34 -40.38 -12.41
C HIS A 115 -32.21 -40.94 -13.84
N THR A 116 -32.85 -42.09 -14.10
CA THR A 116 -33.09 -42.59 -15.47
C THR A 116 -34.36 -42.00 -16.06
N ALA A 117 -34.71 -42.38 -17.29
CA ALA A 117 -35.97 -41.96 -17.92
C ALA A 117 -37.22 -42.47 -17.19
N GLU A 118 -37.14 -43.61 -16.49
CA GLU A 118 -38.23 -44.12 -15.65
C GLU A 118 -38.22 -43.49 -14.26
N GLY A 119 -37.03 -43.06 -13.81
CA GLY A 119 -36.85 -42.36 -12.54
C GLY A 119 -37.30 -40.92 -12.50
N ASN A 120 -37.78 -40.36 -13.61
CA ASN A 120 -38.29 -38.99 -13.66
C ASN A 120 -39.76 -38.86 -13.23
N ASP A 121 -40.49 -39.98 -13.07
CA ASP A 121 -41.88 -40.02 -12.61
C ASP A 121 -42.00 -39.97 -11.07
N GLN A 122 -40.90 -39.71 -10.36
CA GLN A 122 -40.85 -39.62 -8.90
C GLN A 122 -40.05 -38.41 -8.43
N ARG A 123 -40.20 -38.09 -7.14
CA ARG A 123 -39.54 -36.97 -6.46
C ARG A 123 -38.65 -37.41 -5.30
N SER A 124 -38.43 -38.71 -5.15
CA SER A 124 -37.61 -39.28 -4.10
C SER A 124 -36.81 -40.45 -4.63
N TRP A 125 -35.53 -40.54 -4.24
CA TRP A 125 -34.61 -41.60 -4.65
C TRP A 125 -33.77 -42.05 -3.46
N ASP A 126 -33.63 -43.35 -3.28
CA ASP A 126 -32.89 -43.96 -2.17
C ASP A 126 -31.52 -44.46 -2.65
N VAL A 127 -30.48 -44.13 -1.90
CA VAL A 127 -29.10 -44.56 -2.16
C VAL A 127 -28.40 -44.94 -0.86
N VAL A 128 -27.35 -45.76 -0.95
CA VAL A 128 -26.50 -46.13 0.19
C VAL A 128 -25.13 -45.50 -0.01
N TRP A 129 -24.72 -44.64 0.92
CA TRP A 129 -23.38 -44.05 0.94
C TRP A 129 -22.48 -44.77 1.94
N THR A 130 -21.38 -45.34 1.46
CA THR A 130 -20.29 -45.83 2.30
C THR A 130 -19.25 -44.71 2.48
N SER A 131 -19.03 -44.30 3.73
CA SER A 131 -18.07 -43.26 4.08
C SER A 131 -16.61 -43.65 3.78
N PRO A 132 -15.70 -42.68 3.57
CA PRO A 132 -14.28 -42.98 3.34
C PRO A 132 -13.62 -43.66 4.56
N ALA A 133 -12.50 -44.36 4.32
CA ALA A 133 -11.72 -45.00 5.38
C ALA A 133 -10.92 -43.99 6.25
N ASP A 134 -10.76 -42.75 5.78
CA ASP A 134 -10.08 -41.67 6.48
C ASP A 134 -11.12 -40.73 7.12
N ASP A 135 -11.25 -40.81 8.45
CA ASP A 135 -12.22 -40.05 9.25
C ASP A 135 -11.66 -38.71 9.79
N THR A 136 -10.51 -38.27 9.27
CA THR A 136 -9.97 -36.91 9.50
C THR A 136 -10.45 -35.89 8.47
N LYS A 137 -11.25 -36.32 7.50
CA LYS A 137 -11.71 -35.52 6.36
C LYS A 137 -13.16 -35.06 6.52
N VAL A 138 -13.51 -34.00 5.80
CA VAL A 138 -14.90 -33.54 5.62
C VAL A 138 -15.36 -33.99 4.24
N VAL A 139 -16.54 -34.61 4.17
CA VAL A 139 -17.17 -35.08 2.93
C VAL A 139 -18.23 -34.07 2.54
N GLU A 140 -18.14 -33.59 1.31
CA GLU A 140 -19.12 -32.65 0.74
C GLU A 140 -20.08 -33.42 -0.17
N PHE A 141 -21.37 -33.20 0.04
CA PHE A 141 -22.47 -33.67 -0.81
C PHE A 141 -23.06 -32.47 -1.50
N THR A 142 -22.95 -32.39 -2.82
CA THR A 142 -23.60 -31.35 -3.61
C THR A 142 -24.79 -31.97 -4.33
N VAL A 143 -25.98 -31.41 -4.14
CA VAL A 143 -27.20 -31.95 -4.73
C VAL A 143 -28.05 -30.85 -5.38
N TRP A 144 -28.55 -31.14 -6.57
CA TRP A 144 -29.52 -30.31 -7.28
C TRP A 144 -30.73 -31.13 -7.62
N GLY A 145 -31.89 -30.49 -7.68
CA GLY A 145 -33.08 -31.12 -8.22
C GLY A 145 -34.08 -30.13 -8.77
N ASN A 146 -34.90 -30.65 -9.66
CA ASN A 146 -35.93 -29.90 -10.36
C ASN A 146 -37.30 -30.56 -10.14
N ALA A 147 -38.30 -29.70 -9.99
CA ALA A 147 -39.71 -30.01 -9.95
C ALA A 147 -40.31 -29.52 -11.27
N VAL A 148 -40.90 -30.43 -12.03
CA VAL A 148 -41.41 -30.14 -13.38
C VAL A 148 -42.85 -30.62 -13.55
N ASN A 149 -43.61 -29.96 -14.42
CA ASN A 149 -45.05 -30.23 -14.61
C ASN A 149 -45.35 -31.22 -15.77
N GLY A 150 -44.32 -31.71 -16.46
CA GLY A 150 -44.43 -32.67 -17.56
C GLY A 150 -44.97 -32.10 -18.89
N ASP A 151 -45.12 -30.78 -19.03
CA ASP A 151 -45.69 -30.15 -20.23
C ASP A 151 -44.67 -29.86 -21.36
N VAL A 152 -43.41 -30.27 -21.16
CA VAL A 152 -42.27 -30.09 -22.09
C VAL A 152 -41.84 -28.62 -22.25
N SER A 153 -42.43 -27.69 -21.47
CA SER A 153 -42.10 -26.27 -21.41
C SER A 153 -41.39 -25.95 -20.09
N PRO A 154 -40.33 -25.11 -20.10
CA PRO A 154 -39.66 -24.70 -18.87
C PRO A 154 -40.48 -23.69 -18.03
N GLN A 155 -41.69 -23.32 -18.47
CA GLN A 155 -42.54 -22.32 -17.80
C GLN A 155 -43.42 -22.97 -16.74
N GLY A 156 -43.22 -22.57 -15.48
CA GLY A 156 -43.91 -23.18 -14.34
C GLY A 156 -43.12 -24.30 -13.67
N ASP A 157 -41.91 -24.59 -14.17
CA ASP A 157 -40.94 -25.47 -13.54
C ASP A 157 -40.06 -24.72 -12.53
N GLY A 158 -39.55 -25.44 -11.54
CA GLY A 158 -38.63 -24.90 -10.55
C GLY A 158 -37.45 -25.83 -10.29
N PHE A 159 -36.28 -25.25 -10.00
CA PHE A 159 -35.15 -26.04 -9.50
C PHE A 159 -34.49 -25.37 -8.29
N ALA A 160 -33.84 -26.19 -7.48
CA ALA A 160 -33.05 -25.78 -6.32
C ALA A 160 -31.79 -26.65 -6.20
N GLY A 161 -30.78 -26.11 -5.53
CA GLY A 161 -29.55 -26.83 -5.19
C GLY A 161 -29.10 -26.51 -3.78
N THR A 162 -28.44 -27.47 -3.14
CA THR A 162 -27.90 -27.32 -1.79
C THR A 162 -26.66 -28.20 -1.62
N SER A 163 -25.80 -27.85 -0.67
CA SER A 163 -24.64 -28.65 -0.29
C SER A 163 -24.73 -29.02 1.20
N TYR A 164 -24.22 -30.21 1.53
CA TYR A 164 -24.09 -30.69 2.90
C TYR A 164 -22.64 -31.09 3.17
N ASP A 165 -22.10 -30.64 4.29
CA ASP A 165 -20.80 -31.07 4.79
C ASP A 165 -20.97 -32.05 5.95
N VAL A 166 -20.36 -33.23 5.85
CA VAL A 166 -20.33 -34.22 6.92
C VAL A 166 -18.89 -34.46 7.33
N ALA A 167 -18.55 -34.05 8.55
CA ALA A 167 -17.22 -34.23 9.11
C ALA A 167 -17.02 -35.67 9.61
N GLY A 168 -15.82 -36.22 9.39
CA GLY A 168 -15.40 -37.44 10.07
C GLY A 168 -15.18 -37.16 11.57
N ILE A 169 -15.33 -38.18 12.41
CA ILE A 169 -15.26 -38.02 13.87
C ILE A 169 -13.94 -37.43 14.38
N ASN A 170 -12.87 -37.55 13.58
CA ASN A 170 -11.53 -37.01 13.88
C ASN A 170 -11.16 -35.81 12.98
N ALA A 171 -12.10 -35.29 12.18
CA ALA A 171 -11.85 -34.11 11.37
C ALA A 171 -11.74 -32.87 12.28
N GLY A 172 -10.81 -31.97 11.94
CA GLY A 172 -10.75 -30.65 12.57
C GLY A 172 -12.02 -29.82 12.28
N PRO A 173 -12.16 -28.62 12.87
CA PRO A 173 -13.28 -27.75 12.56
C PRO A 173 -13.38 -27.49 11.05
N ILE A 174 -14.59 -27.58 10.49
CA ILE A 174 -14.87 -27.39 9.06
C ILE A 174 -14.37 -25.98 8.67
N GLN A 175 -13.32 -25.91 7.88
CA GLN A 175 -12.87 -24.66 7.27
C GLN A 175 -13.73 -24.42 6.04
N GLU A 176 -14.64 -23.45 6.11
CA GLU A 176 -15.32 -22.93 4.92
C GLU A 176 -14.25 -22.46 3.93
N VAL A 177 -14.13 -23.16 2.80
CA VAL A 177 -13.42 -22.65 1.63
C VAL A 177 -14.33 -21.61 1.00
N VAL A 178 -14.30 -20.39 1.52
CA VAL A 178 -15.01 -19.27 0.93
C VAL A 178 -14.41 -19.01 -0.45
N GLU A 179 -15.18 -19.26 -1.53
CA GLU A 179 -14.79 -18.91 -2.89
C GLU A 179 -14.59 -17.39 -3.02
N SER A 180 -13.36 -16.92 -2.75
CA SER A 180 -12.86 -15.55 -2.94
C SER A 180 -12.67 -15.22 -4.43
N LYS A 181 -13.71 -15.39 -5.24
CA LYS A 181 -13.61 -15.06 -6.68
C LYS A 181 -13.64 -13.56 -6.93
N ARG A 182 -14.37 -12.76 -6.13
CA ARG A 182 -14.71 -11.38 -6.53
C ARG A 182 -13.61 -10.35 -6.21
N ALA A 183 -13.06 -10.30 -4.99
CA ALA A 183 -12.06 -9.29 -4.66
C ALA A 183 -10.64 -9.70 -5.11
N MET A 184 -10.31 -10.99 -5.12
CA MET A 184 -9.07 -11.49 -5.73
C MET A 184 -9.02 -11.16 -7.22
N VAL A 185 -10.12 -11.34 -7.96
CA VAL A 185 -10.20 -10.90 -9.36
C VAL A 185 -10.03 -9.39 -9.49
N VAL A 186 -10.61 -8.58 -8.60
CA VAL A 186 -10.39 -7.12 -8.62
C VAL A 186 -8.91 -6.78 -8.38
N LEU A 187 -8.25 -7.41 -7.40
CA LEU A 187 -6.84 -7.14 -7.11
C LEU A 187 -5.92 -7.64 -8.22
N LEU A 188 -6.14 -8.85 -8.75
CA LEU A 188 -5.41 -9.38 -9.91
C LEU A 188 -5.65 -8.51 -11.13
N SER A 189 -6.88 -8.04 -11.35
CA SER A 189 -7.20 -7.10 -12.41
C SER A 189 -6.47 -5.77 -12.20
N VAL A 190 -6.35 -5.27 -10.97
CA VAL A 190 -5.59 -4.06 -10.65
C VAL A 190 -4.09 -4.27 -10.88
N VAL A 191 -3.52 -5.41 -10.47
CA VAL A 191 -2.10 -5.73 -10.67
C VAL A 191 -1.78 -5.91 -12.16
N LEU A 192 -2.60 -6.66 -12.89
CA LEU A 192 -2.46 -6.83 -14.33
C LEU A 192 -2.71 -5.52 -15.09
N LEU A 193 -3.68 -4.72 -14.66
CA LEU A 193 -3.92 -3.37 -15.17
C LEU A 193 -2.69 -2.50 -14.92
N VAL A 194 -2.08 -2.57 -13.73
CA VAL A 194 -0.89 -1.82 -13.38
C VAL A 194 0.29 -2.22 -14.27
N ILE A 195 0.57 -3.52 -14.43
CA ILE A 195 1.62 -4.01 -15.33
C ILE A 195 1.35 -3.57 -16.77
N SER A 196 0.09 -3.65 -17.21
CA SER A 196 -0.33 -3.23 -18.55
C SER A 196 -0.17 -1.73 -18.73
N LEU A 197 -0.59 -0.92 -17.76
CA LEU A 197 -0.45 0.54 -17.77
C LEU A 197 1.02 0.97 -17.71
N MET A 198 1.87 0.27 -16.96
CA MET A 198 3.31 0.53 -16.95
C MET A 198 3.94 0.22 -18.31
N THR A 199 3.59 -0.92 -18.90
CA THR A 199 4.08 -1.33 -20.22
C THR A 199 3.62 -0.33 -21.28
N LEU A 200 2.35 0.06 -21.25
CA LEU A 200 1.78 1.08 -22.12
C LEU A 200 2.40 2.45 -21.89
N ALA A 201 2.63 2.87 -20.65
CA ALA A 201 3.30 4.12 -20.32
C ALA A 201 4.75 4.13 -20.82
N ALA A 202 5.49 3.02 -20.65
CA ALA A 202 6.85 2.88 -21.17
C ALA A 202 6.88 2.96 -22.70
N LEU A 203 5.99 2.21 -23.38
CA LEU A 203 5.81 2.27 -24.83
C LEU A 203 5.40 3.69 -25.29
N TYR A 204 4.55 4.36 -24.52
CA TYR A 204 4.08 5.70 -24.81
C TYR A 204 5.18 6.75 -24.67
N VAL A 205 5.98 6.69 -23.60
CA VAL A 205 7.14 7.57 -23.38
C VAL A 205 8.19 7.34 -24.48
N PHE A 206 8.42 6.09 -24.86
CA PHE A 206 9.30 5.76 -25.97
C PHE A 206 8.79 6.36 -27.30
N TYR A 207 7.51 6.14 -27.62
CA TYR A 207 6.87 6.71 -28.81
C TYR A 207 6.95 8.24 -28.83
N LEU A 208 6.73 8.92 -27.72
CA LEU A 208 6.83 10.39 -27.64
C LEU A 208 8.23 10.91 -27.94
N ARG A 209 9.29 10.19 -27.52
CA ARG A 209 10.67 10.60 -27.77
C ARG A 209 11.14 10.33 -29.18
N ASN A 210 10.65 9.25 -29.81
CA ASN A 210 11.02 8.90 -31.18
C ASN A 210 9.81 8.35 -31.97
N PRO A 211 8.89 9.24 -32.41
CA PRO A 211 7.66 8.81 -33.08
C PRO A 211 7.92 8.14 -34.43
N GLU A 212 8.95 8.61 -35.15
CA GLU A 212 9.31 8.15 -36.50
C GLU A 212 10.15 6.87 -36.47
N GLY A 213 10.88 6.62 -35.38
CA GLY A 213 11.71 5.43 -35.17
C GLY A 213 11.07 4.33 -34.30
N PHE A 214 9.75 4.33 -34.14
CA PHE A 214 9.06 3.33 -33.31
C PHE A 214 9.18 1.91 -33.92
N SER A 215 10.00 1.06 -33.29
CA SER A 215 10.11 -0.37 -33.56
C SER A 215 10.38 -1.11 -32.25
N MET A 216 10.03 -2.40 -32.16
CA MET A 216 10.32 -3.19 -30.96
C MET A 216 11.83 -3.34 -30.70
N ALA A 217 12.65 -3.35 -31.75
CA ALA A 217 14.11 -3.34 -31.62
C ALA A 217 14.63 -2.04 -30.97
N ASN A 218 14.15 -0.89 -31.43
CA ASN A 218 14.53 0.42 -30.88
C ASN A 218 13.98 0.61 -29.45
N PHE A 219 12.78 0.08 -29.17
CA PHE A 219 12.23 0.04 -27.81
C PHE A 219 13.11 -0.79 -26.88
N GLY A 220 13.55 -1.98 -27.32
CA GLY A 220 14.49 -2.82 -26.58
C GLY A 220 15.82 -2.13 -26.28
N GLN A 221 16.38 -1.39 -27.24
CA GLN A 221 17.59 -0.60 -27.02
C GLN A 221 17.38 0.54 -26.02
N TRP A 222 16.26 1.26 -26.13
CA TRP A 222 15.89 2.31 -25.17
C TRP A 222 15.68 1.73 -23.76
N LEU A 223 14.99 0.60 -23.64
CA LEU A 223 14.75 -0.10 -22.39
C LEU A 223 16.05 -0.60 -21.77
N LYS A 224 16.98 -1.14 -22.57
CA LYS A 224 18.32 -1.52 -22.12
C LYS A 224 19.04 -0.35 -21.46
N GLY A 225 18.91 0.87 -22.00
CA GLY A 225 19.46 2.08 -21.42
C GLY A 225 18.94 2.35 -20.00
N TRP A 226 17.66 2.09 -19.72
CA TRP A 226 17.08 2.21 -18.37
C TRP A 226 17.45 1.05 -17.45
N ILE A 227 17.45 -0.19 -17.96
CA ILE A 227 17.79 -1.38 -17.16
C ILE A 227 19.23 -1.32 -16.67
N THR A 228 20.14 -0.78 -17.50
CA THR A 228 21.58 -0.75 -17.24
C THR A 228 22.10 0.61 -16.77
N THR A 229 21.22 1.59 -16.53
CA THR A 229 21.65 2.94 -16.12
C THR A 229 22.31 2.93 -14.74
N THR A 230 23.34 3.74 -14.60
CA THR A 230 23.95 4.06 -13.29
C THR A 230 23.82 5.54 -12.94
N ASP A 231 23.29 6.37 -13.85
CA ASP A 231 23.11 7.80 -13.63
C ASP A 231 22.09 8.03 -12.51
N HIS A 232 22.48 8.73 -11.45
CA HIS A 232 21.60 9.08 -10.33
C HIS A 232 20.28 9.74 -10.77
N LYS A 233 20.26 10.49 -11.88
CA LYS A 233 19.02 11.10 -12.42
C LYS A 233 18.09 10.03 -13.00
N GLY A 234 18.66 9.07 -13.73
CA GLY A 234 17.92 7.93 -14.29
C GLY A 234 17.37 7.03 -13.19
N ILE A 235 18.22 6.64 -12.23
CA ILE A 235 17.81 5.87 -11.06
C ILE A 235 16.77 6.62 -10.22
N GLY A 236 16.95 7.93 -10.00
CA GLY A 236 15.98 8.77 -9.29
C GLY A 236 14.60 8.77 -9.95
N LEU A 237 14.54 8.82 -11.29
CA LEU A 237 13.28 8.70 -12.03
C LEU A 237 12.68 7.30 -11.93
N LEU A 238 13.49 6.24 -11.91
CA LEU A 238 12.99 4.87 -11.70
C LEU A 238 12.32 4.75 -10.32
N TYR A 239 12.97 5.22 -9.26
CA TYR A 239 12.42 5.29 -7.91
C TYR A 239 11.13 6.12 -7.82
N LEU A 240 11.08 7.31 -8.44
CA LEU A 240 9.89 8.17 -8.45
C LEU A 240 8.70 7.51 -9.16
N ASN A 241 8.92 6.91 -10.33
CA ASN A 241 7.85 6.24 -11.07
C ASN A 241 7.37 4.98 -10.34
N PHE A 242 8.29 4.19 -9.78
CA PHE A 242 7.97 3.04 -8.94
C PHE A 242 7.14 3.45 -7.72
N GLY A 243 7.59 4.47 -7.00
CA GLY A 243 6.89 4.96 -5.81
C GLY A 243 5.51 5.55 -6.13
N LEU A 244 5.39 6.32 -7.22
CA LEU A 244 4.10 6.86 -7.67
C LEU A 244 3.13 5.75 -8.10
N LEU A 245 3.63 4.69 -8.71
CA LEU A 245 2.81 3.54 -9.06
C LEU A 245 2.24 2.87 -7.80
N PHE A 246 3.12 2.49 -6.87
CA PHE A 246 2.69 1.81 -5.65
C PHE A 246 1.89 2.73 -4.72
N PHE A 247 2.04 4.05 -4.83
CA PHE A 247 1.15 5.01 -4.20
C PHE A 247 -0.31 4.84 -4.68
N LEU A 248 -0.51 4.67 -5.99
CA LEU A 248 -1.85 4.41 -6.55
C LEU A 248 -2.36 3.02 -6.16
N VAL A 249 -1.51 1.99 -6.21
CA VAL A 249 -1.87 0.63 -5.78
C VAL A 249 -2.31 0.60 -4.31
N GLY A 250 -1.50 1.17 -3.42
CA GLY A 250 -1.83 1.30 -2.01
C GLY A 250 -3.11 2.10 -1.78
N GLY A 251 -3.33 3.17 -2.55
CA GLY A 251 -4.58 3.92 -2.53
C GLY A 251 -5.80 3.07 -2.91
N VAL A 252 -5.71 2.26 -3.97
CA VAL A 252 -6.80 1.35 -4.37
C VAL A 252 -7.10 0.32 -3.28
N LEU A 253 -6.07 -0.29 -2.69
CA LEU A 253 -6.25 -1.23 -1.56
C LEU A 253 -7.02 -0.57 -0.41
N ALA A 254 -6.74 0.69 -0.10
CA ALA A 254 -7.50 1.45 0.90
C ALA A 254 -8.96 1.64 0.53
N LEU A 255 -9.26 2.00 -0.72
CA LEU A 255 -10.64 2.19 -1.15
C LEU A 255 -11.46 0.90 -1.05
N LEU A 256 -10.86 -0.25 -1.34
CA LEU A 256 -11.56 -1.55 -1.26
C LEU A 256 -12.04 -1.85 0.17
N PHE A 257 -11.16 -1.77 1.18
CA PHE A 257 -11.61 -2.00 2.56
C PHE A 257 -12.45 -0.84 3.12
N ARG A 258 -12.38 0.37 2.54
CA ARG A 258 -13.31 1.44 2.90
C ARG A 258 -14.72 1.20 2.34
N ILE A 259 -14.85 0.58 1.18
CA ILE A 259 -16.15 0.12 0.66
C ILE A 259 -16.72 -0.95 1.58
N GLN A 260 -15.92 -1.93 2.00
CA GLN A 260 -16.32 -2.92 3.01
C GLN A 260 -16.88 -2.22 4.27
N LEU A 261 -16.19 -1.20 4.76
CA LEU A 261 -16.60 -0.47 5.96
C LEU A 261 -17.66 0.61 5.72
N ALA A 262 -18.26 0.75 4.54
CA ALA A 262 -19.18 1.85 4.27
C ALA A 262 -20.50 1.71 5.04
N VAL A 263 -20.98 0.48 5.21
CA VAL A 263 -22.24 0.13 5.87
C VAL A 263 -22.00 -0.96 6.91
N PRO A 264 -22.81 -1.02 8.00
CA PRO A 264 -22.71 -2.10 8.98
C PRO A 264 -23.02 -3.45 8.33
N MET A 265 -22.40 -4.53 8.84
CA MET A 265 -22.64 -5.91 8.40
C MET A 265 -22.50 -6.13 6.88
N ASN A 266 -21.61 -5.37 6.22
CA ASN A 266 -21.35 -5.51 4.79
C ASN A 266 -20.60 -6.81 4.47
N ASP A 267 -20.80 -7.33 3.27
CA ASP A 267 -20.23 -8.60 2.78
C ASP A 267 -19.37 -8.40 1.50
N PHE A 268 -18.96 -7.16 1.21
CA PHE A 268 -18.19 -6.83 0.01
C PHE A 268 -16.81 -7.51 -0.06
N LEU A 269 -16.13 -7.64 1.07
CA LEU A 269 -14.87 -8.40 1.22
C LEU A 269 -15.09 -9.53 2.24
N THR A 270 -14.36 -10.63 2.09
CA THR A 270 -14.21 -11.60 3.17
C THR A 270 -13.28 -11.06 4.28
N GLU A 271 -13.29 -11.68 5.45
CA GLU A 271 -12.39 -11.31 6.55
C GLU A 271 -10.92 -11.44 6.17
N GLN A 272 -10.58 -12.54 5.47
CA GLN A 272 -9.23 -12.80 4.98
C GLN A 272 -8.77 -11.76 3.95
N GLU A 273 -9.65 -11.39 3.01
CA GLU A 273 -9.37 -10.34 2.02
C GLU A 273 -9.15 -8.99 2.69
N TYR A 274 -9.99 -8.62 3.65
CA TYR A 274 -9.85 -7.37 4.40
C TYR A 274 -8.51 -7.32 5.15
N ASN A 275 -8.15 -8.37 5.88
CA ASN A 275 -6.88 -8.43 6.62
C ASN A 275 -5.68 -8.39 5.67
N SER A 276 -5.76 -9.08 4.53
CA SER A 276 -4.72 -9.06 3.49
C SER A 276 -4.56 -7.69 2.86
N PHE A 277 -5.66 -7.04 2.46
CA PHE A 277 -5.62 -5.73 1.79
C PHE A 277 -5.17 -4.63 2.75
N PHE A 278 -5.57 -4.69 4.02
CA PHE A 278 -5.06 -3.81 5.06
C PHE A 278 -3.54 -3.99 5.26
N THR A 279 -3.08 -5.24 5.34
CA THR A 279 -1.65 -5.60 5.48
C THR A 279 -0.82 -5.05 4.33
N LEU A 280 -1.28 -5.28 3.10
CA LEU A 280 -0.62 -4.84 1.89
C LEU A 280 -0.70 -3.31 1.73
N HIS A 281 -1.82 -2.66 2.09
CA HIS A 281 -1.94 -1.21 2.03
C HIS A 281 -0.88 -0.51 2.87
N GLY A 282 -0.78 -0.84 4.16
CA GLY A 282 0.19 -0.20 5.06
C GLY A 282 1.62 -0.40 4.58
N THR A 283 1.97 -1.64 4.22
CA THR A 283 3.30 -2.00 3.72
C THR A 283 3.63 -1.29 2.41
N THR A 284 2.68 -1.24 1.48
CA THR A 284 2.85 -0.61 0.18
C THR A 284 3.03 0.90 0.31
N MET A 285 2.19 1.57 1.10
CA MET A 285 2.25 3.03 1.24
C MET A 285 3.56 3.50 1.87
N VAL A 286 4.08 2.76 2.85
CA VAL A 286 5.33 3.11 3.54
C VAL A 286 6.55 2.70 2.70
N PHE A 287 6.69 1.40 2.42
CA PHE A 287 7.94 0.84 1.88
C PHE A 287 8.03 0.83 0.35
N LEU A 288 6.90 0.78 -0.36
CA LEU A 288 6.89 0.74 -1.83
C LEU A 288 6.50 2.07 -2.47
N ALA A 289 5.88 2.98 -1.72
CA ALA A 289 5.46 4.29 -2.21
C ALA A 289 6.28 5.44 -1.62
N ALA A 290 6.09 5.77 -0.33
CA ALA A 290 6.71 6.94 0.30
C ALA A 290 8.24 6.87 0.30
N MET A 291 8.82 5.78 0.80
CA MET A 291 10.27 5.60 0.82
C MET A 291 10.90 5.67 -0.59
N PRO A 292 10.40 4.93 -1.61
CA PRO A 292 10.93 5.05 -2.97
C PRO A 292 10.77 6.43 -3.57
N MET A 293 9.66 7.14 -3.35
CA MET A 293 9.53 8.53 -3.83
C MET A 293 10.58 9.46 -3.20
N ILE A 294 10.79 9.35 -1.88
CA ILE A 294 11.84 10.10 -1.17
C ILE A 294 13.22 9.76 -1.72
N ALA A 295 13.53 8.47 -1.88
CA ALA A 295 14.78 8.01 -2.46
C ALA A 295 14.96 8.52 -3.90
N GLY A 296 13.87 8.64 -4.66
CA GLY A 296 13.86 9.21 -5.99
C GLY A 296 14.21 10.69 -6.02
N PHE A 297 13.61 11.50 -5.14
CA PHE A 297 14.00 12.90 -4.95
C PHE A 297 15.43 13.04 -4.46
N ALA A 298 15.85 12.22 -3.50
CA ALA A 298 17.21 12.21 -2.98
C ALA A 298 18.22 11.93 -4.12
N ASN A 299 17.99 10.88 -4.90
CA ASN A 299 18.83 10.49 -6.03
C ASN A 299 18.92 11.61 -7.07
N TYR A 300 17.79 12.22 -7.43
CA TYR A 300 17.78 13.23 -8.48
C TYR A 300 18.38 14.56 -8.02
N ILE A 301 18.01 15.04 -6.84
CA ILE A 301 18.26 16.42 -6.39
C ILE A 301 19.51 16.55 -5.53
N VAL A 302 19.84 15.59 -4.67
CA VAL A 302 20.97 15.76 -3.73
C VAL A 302 22.31 15.95 -4.45
N PRO A 303 22.70 15.13 -5.44
CA PRO A 303 23.97 15.35 -6.15
C PRO A 303 24.03 16.74 -6.81
N LEU A 304 22.90 17.22 -7.34
CA LEU A 304 22.80 18.56 -7.91
C LEU A 304 22.99 19.65 -6.84
N GLN A 305 22.35 19.51 -5.68
CA GLN A 305 22.43 20.46 -4.56
C GLN A 305 23.82 20.57 -3.95
N ILE A 306 24.55 19.46 -3.89
CA ILE A 306 25.89 19.42 -3.30
C ILE A 306 27.02 19.58 -4.32
N GLY A 307 26.71 19.75 -5.61
CA GLY A 307 27.70 19.89 -6.67
C GLY A 307 28.50 18.61 -6.96
N ALA A 308 27.91 17.43 -6.70
CA ALA A 308 28.50 16.14 -7.06
C ALA A 308 28.11 15.72 -8.49
N GLN A 309 29.00 14.99 -9.15
CA GLN A 309 28.73 14.47 -10.51
C GLN A 309 27.74 13.29 -10.51
N ASP A 310 27.80 12.47 -9.46
CA ASP A 310 26.97 11.28 -9.22
C ASP A 310 27.03 10.93 -7.72
N LEU A 311 26.44 9.81 -7.30
CA LEU A 311 26.66 9.20 -5.99
C LEU A 311 28.01 8.46 -5.92
N ALA A 312 28.49 8.19 -4.71
CA ALA A 312 29.77 7.52 -4.44
C ALA A 312 29.88 6.12 -5.07
N PHE A 313 28.77 5.37 -5.09
CA PHE A 313 28.70 4.03 -5.64
C PHE A 313 27.54 3.90 -6.65
N PRO A 314 27.70 4.34 -7.92
CA PRO A 314 26.60 4.37 -8.90
C PRO A 314 25.98 2.98 -9.19
N ARG A 315 26.78 1.91 -9.18
CA ARG A 315 26.27 0.53 -9.37
C ARG A 315 25.52 -0.01 -8.15
N VAL A 316 25.96 0.35 -6.94
CA VAL A 316 25.24 0.01 -5.70
C VAL A 316 23.91 0.73 -5.65
N ASN A 317 23.85 1.96 -6.16
CA ASN A 317 22.60 2.70 -6.32
C ASN A 317 21.61 1.97 -7.23
N ALA A 318 22.07 1.51 -8.40
CA ALA A 318 21.24 0.73 -9.32
C ALA A 318 20.78 -0.59 -8.71
N LEU A 319 21.66 -1.31 -8.01
CA LEU A 319 21.28 -2.53 -7.28
C LEU A 319 20.23 -2.25 -6.21
N GLY A 320 20.38 -1.17 -5.45
CA GLY A 320 19.39 -0.71 -4.48
C GLY A 320 18.01 -0.58 -5.09
N PHE A 321 17.89 0.03 -6.27
CA PHE A 321 16.62 0.12 -6.98
C PHE A 321 16.08 -1.26 -7.40
N TRP A 322 16.92 -2.10 -8.03
CA TRP A 322 16.46 -3.37 -8.61
C TRP A 322 16.01 -4.41 -7.57
N LEU A 323 16.41 -4.25 -6.31
CA LEU A 323 15.86 -5.05 -5.21
C LEU A 323 14.38 -4.71 -4.92
N LEU A 324 13.90 -3.48 -5.20
CA LEU A 324 12.53 -3.08 -4.90
C LEU A 324 11.48 -3.80 -5.76
N PRO A 325 11.59 -3.91 -7.11
CA PRO A 325 10.63 -4.68 -7.90
C PRO A 325 10.56 -6.15 -7.49
N VAL A 326 11.69 -6.76 -7.15
CA VAL A 326 11.74 -8.16 -6.68
C VAL A 326 11.04 -8.29 -5.33
N ALA A 327 11.32 -7.37 -4.40
CA ALA A 327 10.65 -7.33 -3.11
C ALA A 327 9.13 -7.14 -3.24
N ALA A 328 8.70 -6.20 -4.09
CA ALA A 328 7.28 -5.97 -4.35
C ALA A 328 6.59 -7.20 -4.95
N PHE A 329 7.23 -7.90 -5.87
CA PHE A 329 6.71 -9.17 -6.38
C PHE A 329 6.52 -10.19 -5.25
N MET A 330 7.50 -10.35 -4.36
CA MET A 330 7.40 -11.28 -3.22
C MET A 330 6.30 -10.89 -2.23
N LEU A 331 6.16 -9.60 -1.92
CA LEU A 331 5.11 -9.08 -1.02
C LEU A 331 3.71 -9.37 -1.54
N PHE A 332 3.51 -9.28 -2.86
CA PHE A 332 2.22 -9.52 -3.52
C PHE A 332 2.04 -10.98 -3.98
N ALA A 333 3.07 -11.82 -3.90
CA ALA A 333 3.06 -13.16 -4.48
C ALA A 333 1.92 -14.03 -3.94
N GLY A 334 1.63 -13.92 -2.64
CA GLY A 334 0.56 -14.69 -2.00
C GLY A 334 -0.84 -14.42 -2.56
N ILE A 335 -1.07 -13.28 -3.20
CA ILE A 335 -2.35 -12.98 -3.85
C ILE A 335 -2.61 -13.94 -5.01
N PHE A 336 -1.57 -14.28 -5.79
CA PHE A 336 -1.73 -15.15 -6.95
C PHE A 336 -2.10 -16.59 -6.59
N SER A 337 -1.81 -17.00 -5.35
CA SER A 337 -2.14 -18.33 -4.83
C SER A 337 -3.36 -18.34 -3.89
N GLY A 338 -4.09 -17.23 -3.76
CA GLY A 338 -5.21 -17.11 -2.81
C GLY A 338 -4.80 -17.12 -1.33
N GLN A 339 -3.50 -17.01 -1.04
CA GLN A 339 -2.92 -17.07 0.31
C GLN A 339 -2.11 -15.81 0.58
N ALA A 340 -2.73 -14.64 0.40
CA ALA A 340 -2.07 -13.37 0.67
C ALA A 340 -1.68 -13.25 2.15
N ALA A 341 -0.66 -12.43 2.42
CA ALA A 341 -0.23 -12.16 3.78
C ALA A 341 -1.24 -11.26 4.51
N ASP A 342 -1.69 -11.70 5.67
CA ASP A 342 -2.73 -11.06 6.49
C ASP A 342 -2.21 -10.65 7.88
N ILE A 343 -0.88 -10.60 8.03
CA ILE A 343 -0.18 -10.44 9.31
C ILE A 343 0.04 -8.98 9.77
N THR A 344 -0.62 -8.03 9.11
CA THR A 344 -0.44 -6.58 9.25
C THR A 344 0.94 -6.08 8.80
N TRP A 345 1.07 -4.78 8.52
CA TRP A 345 2.36 -4.16 8.16
C TRP A 345 3.42 -4.24 9.28
N VAL A 346 2.97 -4.49 10.52
CA VAL A 346 3.83 -4.63 11.69
C VAL A 346 4.36 -6.05 11.83
N MET A 347 3.63 -7.06 11.34
CA MET A 347 4.03 -8.48 11.38
C MET A 347 4.17 -9.04 12.79
N TYR A 348 3.30 -8.68 13.75
CA TYR A 348 3.47 -9.14 15.14
C TYR A 348 3.35 -10.67 15.31
N PRO A 349 4.34 -11.31 15.96
CA PRO A 349 4.15 -12.59 16.63
C PRO A 349 3.16 -12.46 17.80
N PRO A 350 2.43 -13.53 18.15
CA PRO A 350 2.55 -14.87 17.56
C PRO A 350 1.85 -15.04 16.20
N TYR A 351 1.02 -14.08 15.78
CA TYR A 351 0.19 -14.18 14.56
C TYR A 351 1.01 -14.38 13.27
N SER A 352 2.18 -13.76 13.17
CA SER A 352 3.06 -13.89 12.01
C SER A 352 3.95 -15.14 11.99
N THR A 353 3.94 -15.96 13.05
CA THR A 353 4.84 -17.11 13.22
C THR A 353 4.13 -18.42 12.92
N SER A 354 4.87 -19.44 12.44
CA SER A 354 4.33 -20.78 12.22
C SER A 354 4.27 -21.65 13.47
N THR A 355 4.87 -21.21 14.57
CA THR A 355 5.05 -21.98 15.80
C THR A 355 4.08 -21.58 16.92
N GLY A 356 3.14 -20.67 16.64
CA GLY A 356 2.23 -20.04 17.62
C GLY A 356 0.82 -20.66 17.76
N GLY A 357 0.43 -21.66 16.95
CA GLY A 357 -0.89 -22.30 16.99
C GLY A 357 -1.23 -23.07 15.71
N ALA A 358 -2.02 -24.15 15.83
CA ALA A 358 -2.19 -25.19 14.80
C ALA A 358 -2.76 -24.70 13.45
N ASP A 359 -3.52 -23.61 13.41
CA ASP A 359 -4.24 -23.17 12.19
C ASP A 359 -3.54 -22.07 11.37
N MET A 360 -2.46 -21.45 11.89
CA MET A 360 -1.89 -20.21 11.31
C MET A 360 -0.51 -20.42 10.63
N SER A 361 -0.05 -21.67 10.57
CA SER A 361 1.36 -21.99 10.30
C SER A 361 1.74 -22.18 8.83
N SER A 362 0.77 -22.50 7.95
CA SER A 362 1.04 -22.90 6.57
C SER A 362 0.55 -21.88 5.53
N ASN A 363 0.84 -20.59 5.71
CA ASN A 363 0.61 -19.58 4.66
C ASN A 363 1.95 -19.28 3.93
N PRO A 364 2.19 -19.84 2.72
CA PRO A 364 3.37 -19.58 1.91
C PRO A 364 3.47 -18.12 1.46
N GLY A 365 2.34 -17.43 1.22
CA GLY A 365 2.34 -16.02 0.85
C GLY A 365 2.82 -15.12 1.97
N THR A 366 2.53 -15.47 3.23
CA THR A 366 3.12 -14.82 4.40
C THR A 366 4.64 -15.04 4.45
N THR A 367 5.12 -16.24 4.14
CA THR A 367 6.56 -16.52 4.08
C THR A 367 7.25 -15.71 2.97
N LEU A 368 6.64 -15.59 1.79
CA LEU A 368 7.13 -14.73 0.70
C LEU A 368 7.10 -13.26 1.08
N PHE A 369 6.05 -12.80 1.79
CA PHE A 369 5.95 -11.44 2.30
C PHE A 369 7.12 -11.10 3.24
N VAL A 370 7.41 -11.98 4.21
CA VAL A 370 8.56 -11.82 5.12
C VAL A 370 9.88 -11.80 4.34
N GLY A 371 10.04 -12.66 3.33
CA GLY A 371 11.21 -12.63 2.44
C GLY A 371 11.33 -11.32 1.64
N GLY A 372 10.21 -10.77 1.18
CA GLY A 372 10.15 -9.46 0.52
C GLY A 372 10.61 -8.32 1.42
N MET A 373 10.21 -8.35 2.71
CA MET A 373 10.67 -7.38 3.70
C MET A 373 12.19 -7.41 3.92
N ILE A 374 12.83 -8.58 3.86
CA ILE A 374 14.29 -8.71 3.92
C ILE A 374 14.95 -8.00 2.73
N LEU A 375 14.41 -8.17 1.51
CA LEU A 375 14.93 -7.49 0.32
C LEU A 375 14.74 -5.97 0.37
N LEU A 376 13.63 -5.48 0.93
CA LEU A 376 13.43 -4.04 1.19
C LEU A 376 14.48 -3.48 2.15
N GLY A 377 14.80 -4.24 3.21
CA GLY A 377 15.86 -3.90 4.16
C GLY A 377 17.24 -3.84 3.49
N ALA A 378 17.55 -4.81 2.63
CA ALA A 378 18.79 -4.83 1.86
C ALA A 378 18.90 -3.62 0.91
N SER A 379 17.83 -3.32 0.16
CA SER A 379 17.75 -2.13 -0.71
C SER A 379 18.09 -0.84 0.05
N SER A 380 17.41 -0.63 1.18
CA SER A 380 17.54 0.59 2.00
C SER A 380 18.92 0.70 2.66
N THR A 381 19.54 -0.42 3.04
CA THR A 381 20.90 -0.46 3.59
C THR A 381 21.93 0.01 2.56
N LEU A 382 21.83 -0.48 1.31
CA LEU A 382 22.70 -0.06 0.21
C LEU A 382 22.56 1.44 -0.09
N SER A 383 21.33 1.96 -0.08
CA SER A 383 21.08 3.39 -0.24
C SER A 383 21.71 4.22 0.89
N GLY A 384 21.55 3.80 2.15
CA GLY A 384 22.11 4.49 3.31
C GLY A 384 23.64 4.63 3.22
N VAL A 385 24.35 3.53 2.95
CA VAL A 385 25.83 3.53 2.78
C VAL A 385 26.25 4.48 1.65
N ASN A 386 25.53 4.44 0.53
CA ASN A 386 25.87 5.23 -0.65
C ASN A 386 25.69 6.73 -0.43
N PHE A 387 24.53 7.17 0.10
CA PHE A 387 24.29 8.58 0.38
C PHE A 387 25.22 9.12 1.46
N ILE A 388 25.42 8.39 2.57
CA ILE A 388 26.34 8.80 3.64
C ILE A 388 27.74 9.01 3.04
N THR A 389 28.26 8.04 2.29
CA THR A 389 29.59 8.18 1.66
C THR A 389 29.65 9.38 0.72
N THR A 390 28.61 9.58 -0.11
CA THR A 390 28.52 10.70 -1.05
C THR A 390 28.62 12.05 -0.32
N PHE A 391 27.84 12.25 0.75
CA PHE A 391 27.87 13.50 1.51
C PHE A 391 29.24 13.79 2.11
N PHE A 392 29.95 12.77 2.62
CA PHE A 392 31.25 12.99 3.25
C PHE A 392 32.38 13.23 2.25
N THR A 393 32.30 12.67 1.05
CA THR A 393 33.44 12.59 0.13
C THR A 393 33.30 13.38 -1.17
N MET A 394 32.08 13.77 -1.59
CA MET A 394 31.83 14.28 -2.95
C MET A 394 31.22 15.69 -3.02
N ARG A 395 31.15 16.44 -1.92
CA ARG A 395 30.67 17.82 -1.95
C ARG A 395 31.56 18.73 -2.80
N GLY A 396 30.93 19.53 -3.63
CA GLY A 396 31.55 20.56 -4.46
C GLY A 396 32.15 21.71 -3.66
N HIS A 397 32.93 22.54 -4.34
CA HIS A 397 33.64 23.64 -3.72
C HIS A 397 32.67 24.71 -3.18
N GLY A 398 32.90 25.16 -1.94
CA GLY A 398 32.04 26.15 -1.27
C GLY A 398 30.84 25.55 -0.51
N VAL A 399 30.53 24.27 -0.73
CA VAL A 399 29.45 23.53 -0.02
C VAL A 399 29.97 23.01 1.33
N SER A 400 30.16 23.91 2.30
CA SER A 400 30.49 23.51 3.68
C SER A 400 29.26 22.95 4.41
N TRP A 401 29.47 22.23 5.52
CA TRP A 401 28.39 21.61 6.30
C TRP A 401 27.25 22.61 6.61
N MET A 402 27.56 23.77 7.18
CA MET A 402 26.56 24.79 7.53
C MET A 402 26.16 25.71 6.36
N LYS A 403 26.37 25.27 5.12
CA LYS A 403 25.90 25.93 3.90
C LYS A 403 25.07 25.00 3.00
N MET A 404 25.01 23.69 3.28
CA MET A 404 24.18 22.76 2.49
C MET A 404 22.68 23.14 2.57
N PRO A 405 21.93 23.01 1.46
CA PRO A 405 20.47 23.19 1.49
C PRO A 405 19.78 22.32 2.55
N LEU A 406 18.63 22.77 3.05
CA LEU A 406 17.93 22.05 4.13
C LEU A 406 17.37 20.72 3.67
N PHE A 407 17.03 20.58 2.38
CA PHE A 407 16.69 19.29 1.80
C PHE A 407 17.88 18.31 1.80
N SER A 408 19.08 18.77 1.44
CA SER A 408 20.29 17.95 1.52
C SER A 408 20.61 17.52 2.97
N TRP A 409 20.49 18.43 3.94
CA TRP A 409 20.62 18.08 5.36
C TRP A 409 19.58 17.06 5.82
N SER A 410 18.33 17.22 5.39
CA SER A 410 17.25 16.33 5.79
C SER A 410 17.45 14.92 5.24
N ILE A 411 17.92 14.77 4.00
CA ILE A 411 18.30 13.47 3.44
C ILE A 411 19.46 12.87 4.22
N LEU A 412 20.53 13.62 4.50
CA LEU A 412 21.67 13.11 5.27
C LEU A 412 21.25 12.54 6.63
N ILE A 413 20.43 13.29 7.38
CA ILE A 413 19.94 12.87 8.69
C ILE A 413 19.09 11.60 8.55
N SER A 414 18.19 11.56 7.57
CA SER A 414 17.33 10.42 7.31
C SER A 414 18.13 9.17 6.93
N MET A 415 19.19 9.32 6.14
CA MET A 415 20.06 8.19 5.75
C MET A 415 20.85 7.64 6.94
N PHE A 416 21.31 8.48 7.86
CA PHE A 416 21.92 8.02 9.12
C PHE A 416 20.92 7.28 10.00
N MET A 417 19.73 7.84 10.18
CA MET A 417 18.68 7.19 10.98
C MET A 417 18.33 5.83 10.39
N LEU A 418 18.08 5.77 9.08
CA LEU A 418 17.75 4.55 8.36
C LEU A 418 18.87 3.51 8.51
N PHE A 419 20.13 3.89 8.27
CA PHE A 419 21.27 2.99 8.41
C PHE A 419 21.44 2.42 9.82
N MET A 420 21.19 3.22 10.86
CA MET A 420 21.31 2.78 12.26
C MET A 420 20.11 1.96 12.75
N SER A 421 18.90 2.23 12.25
CA SER A 421 17.67 1.59 12.73
C SER A 421 17.34 0.27 11.99
N LEU A 422 17.70 0.18 10.70
CA LEU A 422 17.40 -0.99 9.85
C LEU A 422 17.87 -2.34 10.39
N PRO A 423 19.07 -2.47 10.99
CA PRO A 423 19.53 -3.77 11.50
C PRO A 423 18.54 -4.43 12.46
N ALA A 424 17.83 -3.65 13.29
CA ALA A 424 16.85 -4.19 14.23
C ALA A 424 15.66 -4.86 13.50
N LEU A 425 15.11 -4.20 12.47
CA LEU A 425 14.05 -4.79 11.65
C LEU A 425 14.55 -6.03 10.91
N ILE A 426 15.69 -5.94 10.22
CA ILE A 426 16.20 -7.03 9.38
C ILE A 426 16.47 -8.27 10.25
N ILE A 427 17.04 -8.10 11.43
CA ILE A 427 17.28 -9.21 12.36
C ILE A 427 15.95 -9.82 12.84
N GLY A 428 14.97 -8.99 13.24
CA GLY A 428 13.67 -9.48 13.69
C GLY A 428 12.90 -10.22 12.59
N VAL A 429 12.87 -9.67 11.37
CA VAL A 429 12.23 -10.28 10.20
C VAL A 429 12.98 -11.55 9.78
N LEU A 430 14.31 -11.58 9.86
CA LEU A 430 15.09 -12.79 9.58
C LEU A 430 14.82 -13.90 10.60
N MET A 431 14.78 -13.58 11.89
CA MET A 431 14.39 -14.52 12.95
C MET A 431 13.00 -15.09 12.68
N MET A 432 12.04 -14.25 12.28
CA MET A 432 10.70 -14.69 11.91
C MET A 432 10.70 -15.56 10.65
N PHE A 433 11.51 -15.22 9.67
CA PHE A 433 11.68 -16.04 8.47
C PHE A 433 12.21 -17.43 8.82
N LEU A 434 13.17 -17.53 9.75
CA LEU A 434 13.70 -18.81 10.23
C LEU A 434 12.65 -19.60 11.02
N ASP A 435 11.84 -18.93 11.86
CA ASP A 435 10.74 -19.58 12.59
C ASP A 435 9.76 -20.21 11.58
N ARG A 436 9.47 -19.50 10.48
CA ARG A 436 8.56 -19.94 9.41
C ARG A 436 9.12 -21.01 8.47
N THR A 437 10.44 -21.08 8.27
CA THR A 437 11.03 -21.91 7.20
C THR A 437 11.79 -23.14 7.68
N ILE A 438 12.53 -23.02 8.79
CA ILE A 438 13.35 -24.12 9.33
C ILE A 438 12.93 -24.52 10.75
N GLY A 439 11.84 -23.93 11.27
CA GLY A 439 11.27 -24.28 12.56
C GLY A 439 12.08 -23.80 13.76
N SER A 440 12.78 -22.66 13.64
CA SER A 440 13.28 -21.99 14.84
C SER A 440 12.13 -21.46 15.69
N VAL A 441 12.44 -21.01 16.90
CA VAL A 441 11.44 -20.76 17.94
C VAL A 441 11.68 -19.42 18.66
N PHE A 442 12.24 -18.43 17.95
CA PHE A 442 12.57 -17.13 18.54
C PHE A 442 11.35 -16.43 19.14
N PHE A 443 10.20 -16.53 18.47
CA PHE A 443 8.99 -15.80 18.83
C PHE A 443 7.81 -16.71 19.22
N ALA A 444 8.06 -18.01 19.41
CA ALA A 444 7.06 -18.97 19.87
C ALA A 444 6.55 -18.61 21.27
N THR A 445 5.25 -18.75 21.53
CA THR A 445 4.63 -18.30 22.80
C THR A 445 5.05 -19.13 24.02
N ASN A 446 5.44 -20.39 23.82
CA ASN A 446 5.79 -21.33 24.88
C ASN A 446 7.27 -21.32 25.27
N ILE A 447 8.17 -21.04 24.33
CA ILE A 447 9.63 -21.14 24.52
C ILE A 447 10.42 -19.95 23.97
N GLY A 448 9.80 -19.07 23.19
CA GLY A 448 10.38 -17.84 22.66
C GLY A 448 9.85 -16.58 23.36
N ASP A 449 10.05 -15.42 22.74
CA ASP A 449 9.58 -14.13 23.24
C ASP A 449 8.89 -13.32 22.12
N PRO A 450 7.55 -13.34 22.00
CA PRO A 450 6.86 -12.53 20.99
C PRO A 450 6.97 -11.01 21.24
N ILE A 451 7.23 -10.56 22.47
CA ILE A 451 7.40 -9.13 22.79
C ILE A 451 8.75 -8.63 22.31
N LEU A 452 9.78 -9.49 22.24
CA LEU A 452 11.07 -9.16 21.63
C LEU A 452 10.90 -8.60 20.22
N PHE A 453 10.05 -9.20 19.39
CA PHE A 453 9.80 -8.70 18.04
C PHE A 453 9.19 -7.29 18.07
N GLN A 454 8.29 -6.98 19.01
CA GLN A 454 7.74 -5.63 19.15
C GLN A 454 8.83 -4.60 19.44
N HIS A 455 9.78 -4.92 20.33
CA HIS A 455 10.92 -4.05 20.61
C HIS A 455 11.80 -3.85 19.37
N LEU A 456 12.14 -4.94 18.65
CA LEU A 456 12.96 -4.88 17.43
C LEU A 456 12.27 -4.06 16.33
N PHE A 457 10.98 -4.32 16.11
CA PHE A 457 10.18 -3.61 15.13
C PHE A 457 10.08 -2.13 15.46
N TRP A 458 9.74 -1.74 16.69
CA TRP A 458 9.55 -0.33 17.03
C TRP A 458 10.85 0.44 17.19
N PHE A 459 11.93 -0.21 17.62
CA PHE A 459 13.26 0.39 17.59
C PHE A 459 13.65 0.80 16.17
N PHE A 460 13.20 0.06 15.16
CA PHE A 460 13.26 0.48 13.77
C PHE A 460 12.16 1.49 13.40
N GLY A 461 10.91 1.15 13.70
CA GLY A 461 9.70 1.76 13.15
C GLY A 461 9.51 3.20 13.60
N HIS A 462 9.91 3.54 14.83
CA HIS A 462 9.79 4.91 15.26
C HIS A 462 10.84 5.85 14.64
N PRO A 463 12.13 5.49 14.58
CA PRO A 463 13.07 6.21 13.71
C PRO A 463 12.63 6.25 12.24
N GLU A 464 12.02 5.18 11.72
CA GLU A 464 11.55 5.10 10.34
C GLU A 464 10.49 6.15 10.02
N VAL A 465 9.52 6.39 10.90
CA VAL A 465 8.53 7.46 10.66
C VAL A 465 9.18 8.85 10.59
N TYR A 466 10.35 9.02 11.22
CA TYR A 466 11.16 10.22 11.06
C TYR A 466 11.98 10.24 9.76
N VAL A 467 12.51 9.09 9.33
CA VAL A 467 13.19 8.93 8.04
C VAL A 467 12.31 9.39 6.88
N VAL A 468 10.99 9.20 6.97
CA VAL A 468 10.05 9.63 5.91
C VAL A 468 9.62 11.09 6.04
N VAL A 469 9.45 11.64 7.25
CA VAL A 469 8.95 13.02 7.44
C VAL A 469 10.05 14.09 7.40
N ILE A 470 11.28 13.76 7.83
CA ILE A 470 12.40 14.69 7.79
C ILE A 470 12.70 15.18 6.36
N PRO A 471 12.73 14.32 5.33
CA PRO A 471 12.86 14.74 3.94
C PRO A 471 11.78 15.73 3.52
N ALA A 472 10.51 15.47 3.86
CA ALA A 472 9.39 16.37 3.62
C ALA A 472 9.61 17.75 4.27
N PHE A 473 10.14 17.80 5.50
CA PHE A 473 10.52 19.05 6.13
C PHE A 473 11.59 19.81 5.35
N GLY A 474 12.55 19.10 4.75
CA GLY A 474 13.55 19.67 3.87
C GLY A 474 12.94 20.30 2.62
N VAL A 475 12.04 19.57 1.94
CA VAL A 475 11.30 20.06 0.77
C VAL A 475 10.54 21.34 1.12
N VAL A 476 9.73 21.30 2.18
CA VAL A 476 8.92 22.44 2.63
C VAL A 476 9.81 23.64 2.94
N SER A 477 10.99 23.42 3.53
CA SER A 477 11.93 24.50 3.80
C SER A 477 12.44 25.17 2.52
N GLU A 478 12.83 24.39 1.50
CA GLU A 478 13.28 24.93 0.20
C GLU A 478 12.15 25.65 -0.54
N VAL A 479 10.94 25.06 -0.56
CA VAL A 479 9.77 25.60 -1.24
C VAL A 479 9.32 26.90 -0.59
N LEU A 480 9.22 26.96 0.74
CA LEU A 480 8.78 28.17 1.45
C LEU A 480 9.82 29.29 1.33
N ALA A 481 11.12 28.99 1.45
CA ALA A 481 12.18 29.97 1.26
C ALA A 481 12.15 30.56 -0.17
N THR A 482 12.09 29.70 -1.19
CA THR A 482 12.00 30.12 -2.59
C THR A 482 10.74 30.95 -2.84
N SER A 483 9.59 30.46 -2.38
CA SER A 483 8.29 31.12 -2.62
C SER A 483 8.17 32.44 -1.89
N ALA A 484 8.75 32.58 -0.69
CA ALA A 484 8.78 33.82 0.07
C ALA A 484 9.83 34.83 -0.44
N ARG A 485 10.71 34.40 -1.36
CA ARG A 485 11.88 35.15 -1.87
C ARG A 485 12.80 35.61 -0.75
N ARG A 486 13.02 34.73 0.23
CA ARG A 486 13.82 35.02 1.43
C ARG A 486 14.62 33.79 1.84
N SER A 487 15.74 34.03 2.52
CA SER A 487 16.43 32.95 3.21
C SER A 487 15.57 32.38 4.33
N ILE A 488 15.75 31.09 4.62
CA ILE A 488 15.05 30.43 5.72
C ILE A 488 15.44 31.08 7.06
N PHE A 489 14.45 31.48 7.83
CA PHE A 489 14.67 32.01 9.17
C PHE A 489 15.27 30.93 10.07
N GLY A 490 16.35 31.27 10.78
CA GLY A 490 16.96 30.35 11.74
C GLY A 490 17.57 29.10 11.11
N TYR A 491 18.23 29.19 9.94
CA TYR A 491 18.87 28.03 9.26
C TYR A 491 19.63 27.08 10.21
N LYS A 492 20.50 27.61 11.08
CA LYS A 492 21.25 26.76 12.04
C LYS A 492 20.32 26.06 13.03
N SER A 493 19.30 26.77 13.51
CA SER A 493 18.26 26.21 14.39
C SER A 493 17.51 25.08 13.69
N MET A 494 17.16 25.24 12.41
CA MET A 494 16.53 24.19 11.60
C MET A 494 17.41 22.94 11.47
N VAL A 495 18.71 23.11 11.19
CA VAL A 495 19.66 21.99 11.10
C VAL A 495 19.76 21.26 12.44
N TYR A 496 19.96 21.98 13.55
CA TYR A 496 20.04 21.37 14.88
C TYR A 496 18.73 20.72 15.32
N ALA A 497 17.58 21.30 14.98
CA ALA A 497 16.28 20.70 15.27
C ALA A 497 16.09 19.37 14.52
N MET A 498 16.44 19.30 13.23
CA MET A 498 16.37 18.05 12.47
C MET A 498 17.35 17.00 13.00
N ALA A 499 18.59 17.39 13.31
CA ALA A 499 19.58 16.48 13.87
C ALA A 499 19.17 15.98 15.27
N GLY A 500 18.59 16.87 16.08
CA GLY A 500 18.05 16.54 17.41
C GLY A 500 16.91 15.51 17.33
N ILE A 501 15.98 15.66 16.39
CA ILE A 501 14.95 14.63 16.11
C ILE A 501 15.62 13.32 15.71
N GLY A 502 16.67 13.38 14.88
CA GLY A 502 17.41 12.19 14.46
C GLY A 502 18.06 11.41 15.59
N VAL A 503 18.48 12.08 16.66
CA VAL A 503 19.02 11.42 17.87
C VAL A 503 17.89 10.93 18.79
N VAL A 504 16.92 11.79 19.08
CA VAL A 504 15.85 11.47 20.05
C VAL A 504 14.93 10.38 19.53
N GLY A 505 14.79 10.22 18.21
CA GLY A 505 14.00 9.14 17.59
C GLY A 505 14.41 7.73 18.06
N PHE A 506 15.67 7.54 18.48
CA PHE A 506 16.17 6.25 18.97
C PHE A 506 15.90 5.98 20.46
N ILE A 507 15.32 6.93 21.21
CA ILE A 507 15.10 6.79 22.66
C ILE A 507 13.61 6.90 23.07
N VAL A 508 12.70 6.81 22.11
CA VAL A 508 11.26 6.99 22.36
C VAL A 508 10.38 5.86 21.80
N TRP A 509 10.95 4.84 21.16
CA TRP A 509 10.19 3.79 20.46
C TRP A 509 9.16 3.07 21.35
N GLY A 510 9.43 2.98 22.65
CA GLY A 510 8.56 2.32 23.62
C GLY A 510 7.19 2.98 23.77
N HIS A 511 6.94 4.18 23.23
CA HIS A 511 5.60 4.75 23.24
C HIS A 511 4.58 3.99 22.39
N HIS A 512 5.02 3.14 21.44
CA HIS A 512 4.10 2.24 20.73
C HIS A 512 3.69 1.03 21.57
N MET A 513 4.28 0.89 22.75
CA MET A 513 4.20 -0.29 23.62
C MET A 513 3.71 0.08 25.02
N LEU A 514 3.08 1.25 25.22
CA LEU A 514 2.65 1.67 26.57
C LEU A 514 1.61 0.72 27.17
N THR A 515 0.84 0.05 26.33
CA THR A 515 -0.18 -0.96 26.67
C THR A 515 0.38 -2.40 26.74
N SER A 516 1.67 -2.62 26.46
CA SER A 516 2.27 -3.97 26.39
C SER A 516 2.56 -4.62 27.76
N GLY A 517 2.17 -3.98 28.87
CA GLY A 517 2.56 -4.40 30.22
C GLY A 517 3.96 -3.94 30.66
N MET A 518 4.60 -3.02 29.92
CA MET A 518 5.92 -2.44 30.23
C MET A 518 6.04 -1.92 31.68
N ASP A 519 7.22 -2.12 32.29
CA ASP A 519 7.57 -1.60 33.63
C ASP A 519 7.17 -0.12 33.81
N PRO A 520 6.53 0.27 34.93
CA PRO A 520 6.07 1.64 35.14
C PRO A 520 7.14 2.72 35.03
N LYS A 521 8.40 2.45 35.42
CA LYS A 521 9.50 3.43 35.33
C LYS A 521 9.92 3.62 33.88
N LEU A 522 10.05 2.53 33.13
CA LEU A 522 10.34 2.60 31.69
C LEU A 522 9.22 3.29 30.94
N ARG A 523 7.95 2.99 31.29
CA ARG A 523 6.78 3.66 30.74
C ARG A 523 6.83 5.17 30.95
N PHE A 524 7.09 5.62 32.18
CA PHE A 524 7.24 7.05 32.50
C PHE A 524 8.35 7.71 31.69
N LEU A 525 9.51 7.05 31.56
CA LEU A 525 10.62 7.55 30.75
C LEU A 525 10.22 7.72 29.27
N MET A 526 9.55 6.73 28.69
CA MET A 526 9.09 6.78 27.30
C MET A 526 8.05 7.88 27.08
N MET A 527 7.13 8.07 28.03
CA MET A 527 6.15 9.17 28.00
C MET A 527 6.85 10.54 27.98
N ALA A 528 7.74 10.79 28.95
CA ALA A 528 8.44 12.07 29.08
C ALA A 528 9.35 12.35 27.87
N ALA A 529 10.12 11.36 27.43
CA ALA A 529 11.01 11.50 26.28
C ALA A 529 10.24 11.79 24.99
N THR A 530 9.08 11.15 24.78
CA THR A 530 8.22 11.39 23.60
C THR A 530 7.66 12.81 23.60
N MET A 531 7.22 13.33 24.75
CA MET A 531 6.76 14.73 24.84
C MET A 531 7.86 15.75 24.49
N LEU A 532 9.11 15.46 24.84
CA LEU A 532 10.24 16.34 24.50
C LEU A 532 10.50 16.45 22.99
N VAL A 533 10.10 15.46 22.19
CA VAL A 533 10.25 15.50 20.72
C VAL A 533 9.37 16.57 20.07
N ALA A 534 8.28 16.97 20.74
CA ALA A 534 7.42 18.05 20.25
C ALA A 534 8.15 19.40 20.21
N LEU A 535 9.18 19.62 21.05
CA LEU A 535 9.90 20.90 21.13
C LEU A 535 10.71 21.20 19.85
N PRO A 536 11.65 20.33 19.37
CA PRO A 536 12.32 20.57 18.09
C PRO A 536 11.37 20.74 16.92
N THR A 537 10.26 19.98 16.90
CA THR A 537 9.26 20.06 15.83
C THR A 537 8.55 21.41 15.84
N GLY A 538 8.14 21.89 17.02
CA GLY A 538 7.54 23.21 17.18
C GLY A 538 8.45 24.35 16.73
N VAL A 539 9.74 24.31 17.09
CA VAL A 539 10.74 25.31 16.65
C VAL A 539 10.76 25.45 15.13
N LYS A 540 10.64 24.35 14.39
CA LYS A 540 10.62 24.37 12.92
C LYS A 540 9.36 25.01 12.35
N VAL A 541 8.20 24.72 12.94
CA VAL A 541 6.93 25.38 12.57
C VAL A 541 7.06 26.90 12.72
N PHE A 542 7.60 27.38 13.84
CA PHE A 542 7.84 28.80 14.04
C PHE A 542 8.88 29.39 13.08
N ASN A 543 9.94 28.66 12.75
CA ASN A 543 10.92 29.10 11.74
C ASN A 543 10.30 29.23 10.35
N TRP A 544 9.44 28.30 9.94
CA TRP A 544 8.70 28.42 8.67
C TRP A 544 7.76 29.63 8.68
N LEU A 545 7.00 29.84 9.75
CA LEU A 545 6.13 31.02 9.89
C LEU A 545 6.93 32.33 9.85
N ALA A 546 8.08 32.38 10.52
CA ALA A 546 8.96 33.54 10.50
C ALA A 546 9.61 33.78 9.13
N THR A 547 9.85 32.73 8.34
CA THR A 547 10.33 32.83 6.95
C THR A 547 9.26 33.48 6.06
N LEU A 548 8.00 33.10 6.27
CA LEU A 548 6.86 33.67 5.55
C LEU A 548 6.56 35.12 5.96
N TRP A 549 6.78 35.46 7.23
CA TRP A 549 6.48 36.78 7.78
C TRP A 549 7.26 37.90 7.09
N GLY A 550 6.58 38.76 6.35
CA GLY A 550 7.20 39.86 5.60
C GLY A 550 7.89 39.42 4.29
N GLY A 551 7.67 38.18 3.84
CA GLY A 551 8.06 37.71 2.50
C GLY A 551 7.05 38.12 1.42
N SER A 552 7.47 38.01 0.15
CA SER A 552 6.59 38.21 -1.01
C SER A 552 6.23 36.86 -1.62
N LEU A 553 5.11 36.29 -1.18
CA LEU A 553 4.71 34.93 -1.49
C LEU A 553 4.29 34.74 -2.96
N VAL A 554 5.03 33.89 -3.67
CA VAL A 554 4.64 33.35 -4.97
C VAL A 554 3.64 32.21 -4.75
N MET A 555 2.35 32.53 -4.89
CA MET A 555 1.24 31.60 -4.68
C MET A 555 1.02 30.69 -5.89
N LYS A 556 1.88 29.69 -6.03
CA LYS A 556 1.79 28.60 -7.02
C LYS A 556 1.45 27.28 -6.34
N THR A 557 1.18 26.25 -7.14
CA THR A 557 0.72 24.96 -6.63
C THR A 557 1.68 24.34 -5.60
N HIS A 558 3.00 24.40 -5.82
CA HIS A 558 3.99 23.91 -4.85
C HIS A 558 3.87 24.61 -3.49
N THR A 559 3.60 25.92 -3.48
CA THR A 559 3.43 26.74 -2.26
C THR A 559 2.15 26.35 -1.53
N LEU A 560 1.05 26.12 -2.26
CA LEU A 560 -0.21 25.68 -1.66
C LEU A 560 -0.05 24.35 -0.93
N TRP A 561 0.66 23.39 -1.51
CA TRP A 561 0.97 22.13 -0.85
C TRP A 561 1.85 22.29 0.38
N ALA A 562 2.86 23.17 0.33
CA ALA A 562 3.71 23.46 1.49
C ALA A 562 2.93 24.15 2.64
N LEU A 563 1.97 25.02 2.32
CA LEU A 563 1.08 25.64 3.31
C LEU A 563 0.05 24.64 3.85
N GLY A 564 -0.50 23.78 2.98
CA GLY A 564 -1.38 22.69 3.38
C GLY A 564 -0.68 21.74 4.34
N PHE A 565 0.58 21.38 4.05
CA PHE A 565 1.46 20.63 4.94
C PHE A 565 1.57 21.30 6.32
N LEU A 566 1.87 22.61 6.38
CA LEU A 566 2.04 23.30 7.66
C LEU A 566 0.79 23.17 8.54
N LEU A 567 -0.40 23.31 7.94
CA LEU A 567 -1.65 23.20 8.68
C LEU A 567 -1.91 21.77 9.14
N THR A 568 -1.93 20.81 8.21
CA THR A 568 -2.33 19.43 8.50
C THR A 568 -1.33 18.72 9.39
N PHE A 569 -0.04 18.96 9.19
CA PHE A 569 1.01 18.43 10.06
C PHE A 569 0.92 18.99 11.48
N THR A 570 0.58 20.27 11.65
CA THR A 570 0.36 20.86 12.98
C THR A 570 -0.83 20.22 13.69
N LEU A 571 -1.95 20.02 12.98
CA LEU A 571 -3.13 19.32 13.53
C LEU A 571 -2.81 17.87 13.93
N GLY A 572 -2.04 17.16 13.09
CA GLY A 572 -1.55 15.82 13.41
C GLY A 572 -0.62 15.80 14.63
N GLY A 573 0.28 16.78 14.74
CA GLY A 573 1.14 16.94 15.91
C GLY A 573 0.35 17.16 17.20
N ILE A 574 -0.73 17.96 17.14
CA ILE A 574 -1.62 18.19 18.28
C ILE A 574 -2.31 16.88 18.70
N SER A 575 -2.87 16.11 17.77
CA SER A 575 -3.48 14.81 18.12
C SER A 575 -2.45 13.78 18.60
N GLY A 576 -1.19 13.90 18.16
CA GLY A 576 -0.09 13.07 18.63
C GLY A 576 0.23 13.22 20.10
N MET A 577 -0.01 14.41 20.68
CA MET A 577 0.29 14.70 22.08
C MET A 577 -0.58 13.92 23.09
N PHE A 578 -1.64 13.25 22.64
CA PHE A 578 -2.45 12.38 23.50
C PHE A 578 -1.80 11.01 23.74
N PHE A 579 -1.05 10.47 22.78
CA PHE A 579 -0.40 9.15 22.88
C PHE A 579 0.72 9.03 23.93
N PRO A 580 1.58 10.05 24.17
CA PRO A 580 2.55 9.96 25.26
C PRO A 580 1.92 10.09 26.66
N VAL A 581 0.60 10.25 26.77
CA VAL A 581 -0.12 10.24 28.05
C VAL A 581 -0.74 8.85 28.24
N ALA A 582 -0.10 7.97 29.00
CA ALA A 582 -0.52 6.56 29.13
C ALA A 582 -2.00 6.37 29.53
N GLY A 583 -2.58 7.28 30.32
CA GLY A 583 -4.00 7.23 30.67
C GLY A 583 -4.94 7.50 29.47
N LEU A 584 -4.53 8.35 28.54
CA LEU A 584 -5.26 8.59 27.30
C LEU A 584 -4.96 7.54 26.24
N ASP A 585 -3.68 7.11 26.14
CA ASP A 585 -3.31 6.02 25.25
C ASP A 585 -4.10 4.75 25.57
N MET A 586 -4.32 4.40 26.84
CA MET A 586 -5.14 3.24 27.19
C MET A 586 -6.55 3.25 26.55
N HIS A 587 -7.13 4.44 26.32
CA HIS A 587 -8.44 4.58 25.65
C HIS A 587 -8.33 4.67 24.12
N PHE A 588 -7.27 5.31 23.61
CA PHE A 588 -7.11 5.55 22.16
C PHE A 588 -6.29 4.48 21.43
N HIS A 589 -5.53 3.68 22.16
CA HIS A 589 -4.65 2.64 21.61
C HIS A 589 -5.46 1.68 20.74
N ASP A 590 -4.95 1.42 19.55
CA ASP A 590 -5.58 0.54 18.56
C ASP A 590 -7.04 0.88 18.19
N THR A 591 -7.47 2.11 18.42
CA THR A 591 -8.74 2.64 17.88
C THR A 591 -8.53 3.41 16.57
N TYR A 592 -9.62 3.85 15.94
CA TYR A 592 -9.55 4.78 14.81
C TYR A 592 -8.85 6.11 15.13
N PHE A 593 -8.64 6.46 16.41
CA PHE A 593 -7.90 7.67 16.79
C PHE A 593 -6.43 7.60 16.35
N VAL A 594 -5.77 6.44 16.51
CA VAL A 594 -4.38 6.26 16.05
C VAL A 594 -4.30 6.26 14.53
N VAL A 595 -5.31 5.70 13.85
CA VAL A 595 -5.41 5.75 12.39
C VAL A 595 -5.53 7.20 11.93
N ALA A 596 -6.41 7.99 12.55
CA ALA A 596 -6.62 9.40 12.24
C ALA A 596 -5.34 10.22 12.47
N HIS A 597 -4.72 10.09 13.64
CA HIS A 597 -3.48 10.77 13.99
C HIS A 597 -2.38 10.47 12.97
N PHE A 598 -2.13 9.17 12.70
CA PHE A 598 -1.07 8.77 11.79
C PHE A 598 -1.33 9.25 10.36
N HIS A 599 -2.56 9.19 9.85
CA HIS A 599 -2.87 9.75 8.54
C HIS A 599 -2.71 11.27 8.52
N TYR A 600 -2.93 11.96 9.65
CA TYR A 600 -2.67 13.39 9.73
C TYR A 600 -1.19 13.77 9.62
N VAL A 601 -0.32 13.01 10.28
CA VAL A 601 1.13 13.27 10.23
C VAL A 601 1.79 12.65 8.99
N PHE A 602 1.31 11.51 8.50
CA PHE A 602 1.92 10.80 7.37
C PHE A 602 1.40 11.35 6.03
N VAL A 603 0.08 11.41 5.81
CA VAL A 603 -0.45 11.97 4.57
C VAL A 603 -0.29 13.49 4.57
N GLY A 604 -0.73 14.16 5.65
CA GLY A 604 -0.57 15.62 5.78
C GLY A 604 0.89 16.08 5.89
N GLY A 605 1.78 15.26 6.45
CA GLY A 605 3.20 15.59 6.56
C GLY A 605 4.06 15.11 5.39
N VAL A 606 4.09 13.80 5.15
CA VAL A 606 4.94 13.20 4.11
C VAL A 606 4.34 13.40 2.73
N VAL A 607 3.09 12.96 2.50
CA VAL A 607 2.49 12.96 1.15
C VAL A 607 2.28 14.37 0.61
N PHE A 608 1.83 15.33 1.43
CA PHE A 608 1.70 16.73 0.99
C PHE A 608 3.08 17.37 0.72
N GLY A 609 4.10 17.01 1.52
CA GLY A 609 5.48 17.39 1.26
C GLY A 609 5.97 16.83 -0.10
N LEU A 610 5.66 15.57 -0.40
CA LEU A 610 5.97 14.95 -1.69
C LEU A 610 5.19 15.59 -2.85
N PHE A 611 3.92 15.94 -2.68
CA PHE A 611 3.18 16.69 -3.70
C PHE A 611 3.82 18.07 -3.94
N SER A 612 4.20 18.78 -2.88
CA SER A 612 4.95 20.03 -3.00
C SER A 612 6.25 19.82 -3.80
N ALA A 613 7.00 18.74 -3.50
CA ALA A 613 8.22 18.35 -4.21
C ALA A 613 7.97 18.07 -5.70
N ILE A 614 6.89 17.33 -6.02
CA ILE A 614 6.48 17.06 -7.41
C ILE A 614 6.26 18.39 -8.12
N TYR A 615 5.39 19.27 -7.62
CA TYR A 615 5.11 20.54 -8.30
C TYR A 615 6.34 21.48 -8.40
N TYR A 616 7.25 21.41 -7.42
CA TYR A 616 8.43 22.26 -7.37
C TYR A 616 9.54 21.78 -8.32
N TRP A 617 9.87 20.48 -8.33
CA TRP A 617 10.95 19.93 -9.16
C TRP A 617 10.48 19.31 -10.47
N TYR A 618 9.18 19.29 -10.78
CA TYR A 618 8.69 18.84 -12.08
C TYR A 618 9.36 19.53 -13.29
N PRO A 619 9.56 20.85 -13.26
CA PRO A 619 10.27 21.55 -14.32
C PRO A 619 11.72 21.06 -14.46
N LYS A 620 12.39 20.77 -13.34
CA LYS A 620 13.79 20.33 -13.32
C LYS A 620 13.96 18.95 -13.95
N TRP A 621 13.00 18.04 -13.81
CA TRP A 621 13.15 16.68 -14.37
C TRP A 621 12.70 16.53 -15.83
N THR A 622 11.86 17.44 -16.34
CA THR A 622 11.19 17.29 -17.65
C THR A 622 11.44 18.46 -18.59
N GLY A 623 11.93 19.59 -18.07
CA GLY A 623 12.02 20.84 -18.84
C GLY A 623 10.67 21.48 -19.14
N ARG A 624 9.59 21.09 -18.45
CA ARG A 624 8.23 21.59 -18.68
C ARG A 624 7.55 22.00 -17.39
N MET A 625 6.81 23.09 -17.40
CA MET A 625 6.01 23.56 -16.27
C MET A 625 4.70 22.76 -16.17
N LEU A 626 4.30 22.38 -14.96
CA LEU A 626 2.96 21.81 -14.71
C LEU A 626 1.86 22.87 -14.90
N ASN A 627 0.68 22.43 -15.30
CA ASN A 627 -0.47 23.31 -15.44
C ASN A 627 -0.99 23.73 -14.05
N GLU A 628 -0.92 25.02 -13.74
CA GLU A 628 -1.33 25.57 -12.43
C GLU A 628 -2.84 25.47 -12.18
N LYS A 629 -3.71 25.47 -13.20
CA LYS A 629 -5.16 25.32 -12.99
C LYS A 629 -5.51 23.90 -12.54
N LEU A 630 -4.94 22.91 -13.22
CA LEU A 630 -5.06 21.51 -12.80
C LEU A 630 -4.37 21.25 -11.46
N GLY A 631 -3.25 21.95 -11.20
CA GLY A 631 -2.56 21.89 -9.92
C GLY A 631 -3.40 22.43 -8.77
N LEU A 632 -4.04 23.58 -8.94
CA LEU A 632 -4.97 24.16 -7.99
C LEU A 632 -6.20 23.25 -7.78
N LEU A 633 -6.75 22.69 -8.86
CA LEU A 633 -7.87 21.74 -8.76
C LEU A 633 -7.48 20.51 -7.94
N HIS A 634 -6.31 19.91 -8.23
CA HIS A 634 -5.79 18.80 -7.44
C HIS A 634 -5.66 19.18 -5.96
N PHE A 635 -5.02 20.32 -5.65
CA PHE A 635 -4.87 20.79 -4.27
C PHE A 635 -6.21 20.96 -3.56
N LEU A 636 -7.17 21.69 -4.15
CA LEU A 636 -8.44 21.98 -3.49
C LEU A 636 -9.26 20.70 -3.25
N THR A 637 -9.38 19.84 -4.26
CA THR A 637 -10.12 18.59 -4.14
C THR A 637 -9.46 17.69 -3.10
N ALA A 638 -8.14 17.50 -3.17
CA ALA A 638 -7.40 16.65 -2.25
C ALA A 638 -7.45 17.17 -0.82
N PHE A 639 -7.17 18.46 -0.61
CA PHE A 639 -7.12 19.06 0.73
C PHE A 639 -8.47 18.99 1.47
N ILE A 640 -9.57 19.29 0.77
CA ILE A 640 -10.92 19.24 1.36
C ILE A 640 -11.31 17.79 1.66
N SER A 641 -11.20 16.90 0.67
CA SER A 641 -11.59 15.50 0.83
C SER A 641 -10.74 14.75 1.86
N TYR A 642 -9.45 15.04 1.92
CA TYR A 642 -8.56 14.53 2.95
C TYR A 642 -9.04 14.88 4.37
N ASN A 643 -9.31 16.17 4.65
CA ASN A 643 -9.77 16.56 5.99
C ASN A 643 -11.13 15.93 6.30
N ALA A 644 -12.04 15.89 5.31
CA ALA A 644 -13.35 15.29 5.46
C ALA A 644 -13.33 13.76 5.61
N ALA A 645 -12.28 13.08 5.14
CA ALA A 645 -12.09 11.64 5.32
C ALA A 645 -11.41 11.32 6.66
N PHE A 646 -10.32 12.00 7.01
CA PHE A 646 -9.48 11.57 8.14
C PHE A 646 -9.82 12.28 9.45
N TRP A 647 -10.37 13.51 9.44
CA TRP A 647 -10.72 14.19 10.70
C TRP A 647 -11.82 13.44 11.46
N PRO A 648 -12.92 12.99 10.81
CA PRO A 648 -13.99 12.26 11.50
C PRO A 648 -13.53 10.93 12.13
N MET A 649 -12.42 10.36 11.66
CA MET A 649 -11.85 9.14 12.28
C MET A 649 -11.41 9.38 13.74
N HIS A 650 -11.00 10.60 14.12
CA HIS A 650 -10.73 10.90 15.53
C HIS A 650 -11.99 10.71 16.38
N ARG A 651 -13.16 11.10 15.86
CA ARG A 651 -14.45 10.90 16.54
C ARG A 651 -14.78 9.41 16.65
N LEU A 652 -14.62 8.62 15.59
CA LEU A 652 -14.79 7.16 15.66
C LEU A 652 -13.88 6.53 16.71
N GLY A 653 -12.63 6.97 16.80
CA GLY A 653 -11.70 6.52 17.82
C GLY A 653 -12.13 6.87 19.24
N ILE A 654 -12.63 8.10 19.46
CA ILE A 654 -13.19 8.51 20.76
C ILE A 654 -14.40 7.66 21.15
N MET A 655 -15.24 7.29 20.16
CA MET A 655 -16.39 6.38 20.33
C MET A 655 -15.99 4.92 20.53
N GLY A 656 -14.69 4.59 20.51
CA GLY A 656 -14.17 3.26 20.81
C GLY A 656 -14.12 2.30 19.62
N MET A 657 -14.28 2.78 18.37
CA MET A 657 -14.18 1.90 17.19
C MET A 657 -12.74 1.38 17.05
N PRO A 658 -12.48 0.06 17.18
CA PRO A 658 -11.15 -0.50 17.00
C PRO A 658 -10.69 -0.42 15.55
N ARG A 659 -9.39 -0.32 15.34
CA ARG A 659 -8.79 -0.51 14.00
C ARG A 659 -8.80 -2.00 13.63
N ARG A 660 -8.67 -2.32 12.34
CA ARG A 660 -8.62 -3.70 11.81
C ARG A 660 -9.90 -4.51 12.02
N THR A 661 -11.02 -3.84 12.29
CA THR A 661 -12.34 -4.46 12.35
C THR A 661 -12.90 -4.55 10.92
N HIS A 662 -13.21 -5.77 10.44
CA HIS A 662 -13.78 -6.03 9.12
C HIS A 662 -15.21 -5.50 8.97
N SER A 663 -16.02 -5.63 10.04
CA SER A 663 -17.43 -5.22 10.05
C SER A 663 -17.87 -4.75 11.44
N TYR A 664 -18.93 -3.94 11.49
CA TYR A 664 -19.49 -3.39 12.72
C TYR A 664 -21.01 -3.53 12.75
N ALA A 665 -21.57 -3.65 13.97
CA ALA A 665 -23.00 -3.82 14.18
C ALA A 665 -23.78 -2.51 13.93
N ILE A 666 -25.06 -2.65 13.56
CA ILE A 666 -25.94 -1.52 13.24
C ILE A 666 -26.12 -0.56 14.42
N ASP A 667 -26.19 -1.10 15.64
CA ASP A 667 -26.38 -0.39 16.90
C ASP A 667 -25.11 0.30 17.44
N SER A 668 -23.94 0.06 16.83
CA SER A 668 -22.67 0.70 17.22
C SER A 668 -22.66 2.22 17.08
N GLY A 669 -23.54 2.78 16.24
CA GLY A 669 -23.55 4.22 15.91
C GLY A 669 -22.39 4.66 15.01
N TYR A 670 -21.61 3.72 14.46
CA TYR A 670 -20.46 4.04 13.58
C TYR A 670 -20.84 4.27 12.12
N GLY A 671 -22.06 3.87 11.71
CA GLY A 671 -22.51 3.84 10.31
C GLY A 671 -22.36 5.16 9.56
N ASP A 672 -22.99 6.24 10.06
CA ASP A 672 -23.01 7.54 9.37
C ASP A 672 -21.60 8.12 9.17
N LEU A 673 -20.75 7.99 10.18
CA LEU A 673 -19.36 8.44 10.12
C LEU A 673 -18.57 7.61 9.11
N ASN A 674 -18.72 6.29 9.13
CA ASN A 674 -18.00 5.42 8.20
C ASN A 674 -18.42 5.63 6.75
N MET A 675 -19.72 5.77 6.47
CA MET A 675 -20.21 6.12 5.12
C MET A 675 -19.62 7.44 4.65
N THR A 676 -19.67 8.48 5.49
CA THR A 676 -19.10 9.80 5.20
C THR A 676 -17.61 9.70 4.89
N ILE A 677 -16.85 9.02 5.74
CA ILE A 677 -15.41 8.80 5.57
C ILE A 677 -15.13 8.09 4.24
N THR A 678 -15.90 7.07 3.89
CA THR A 678 -15.70 6.31 2.65
C THR A 678 -15.95 7.16 1.41
N ILE A 679 -17.01 7.98 1.38
CA ILE A 679 -17.28 8.90 0.27
C ILE A 679 -16.11 9.87 0.07
N TRP A 680 -15.62 10.48 1.15
CA TRP A 680 -14.51 11.43 1.06
C TRP A 680 -13.18 10.76 0.77
N ALA A 681 -12.95 9.54 1.24
CA ALA A 681 -11.77 8.74 0.88
C ALA A 681 -11.74 8.45 -0.63
N ILE A 682 -12.88 8.12 -1.25
CA ILE A 682 -12.98 7.92 -2.71
C ILE A 682 -12.67 9.22 -3.45
N ILE A 683 -13.22 10.35 -3.02
CA ILE A 683 -12.93 11.67 -3.62
C ILE A 683 -11.44 12.03 -3.49
N PHE A 684 -10.83 11.73 -2.34
CA PHE A 684 -9.39 11.90 -2.13
C PHE A 684 -8.58 11.00 -3.07
N GLY A 685 -8.96 9.73 -3.22
CA GLY A 685 -8.36 8.82 -4.19
C GLY A 685 -8.40 9.37 -5.63
N ILE A 686 -9.57 9.83 -6.08
CA ILE A 686 -9.78 10.43 -7.40
C ILE A 686 -8.95 11.70 -7.59
N SER A 687 -8.74 12.49 -6.54
CA SER A 687 -7.94 13.72 -6.63
C SER A 687 -6.51 13.45 -7.13
N ASN A 688 -5.92 12.30 -6.77
CA ASN A 688 -4.58 11.92 -7.22
C ASN A 688 -4.52 11.63 -8.73
N VAL A 689 -5.64 11.20 -9.34
CA VAL A 689 -5.74 11.05 -10.79
C VAL A 689 -5.60 12.41 -11.49
N ILE A 690 -6.09 13.49 -10.89
CA ILE A 690 -5.93 14.86 -11.40
C ILE A 690 -4.45 15.23 -11.48
N MET A 691 -3.65 14.84 -10.49
CA MET A 691 -2.20 15.03 -10.50
C MET A 691 -1.55 14.30 -11.68
N VAL A 692 -1.85 13.01 -11.85
CA VAL A 692 -1.29 12.18 -12.92
C VAL A 692 -1.68 12.73 -14.30
N VAL A 693 -2.94 13.12 -14.48
CA VAL A 693 -3.43 13.77 -15.70
C VAL A 693 -2.66 15.07 -15.95
N ASN A 694 -2.41 15.88 -14.92
CA ASN A 694 -1.64 17.11 -15.05
C ASN A 694 -0.19 16.84 -15.49
N MET A 695 0.48 15.83 -14.91
CA MET A 695 1.82 15.42 -15.31
C MET A 695 1.86 15.02 -16.79
N ILE A 696 0.96 14.11 -17.22
CA ILE A 696 0.90 13.64 -18.62
C ILE A 696 0.56 14.79 -19.59
N TYR A 697 -0.39 15.65 -19.23
CA TYR A 697 -0.78 16.81 -20.04
C TYR A 697 0.39 17.79 -20.22
N SER A 698 1.04 18.14 -19.11
CA SER A 698 2.08 19.16 -19.06
C SER A 698 3.39 18.69 -19.68
N GLN A 699 3.69 17.39 -19.66
CA GLN A 699 4.82 16.85 -20.41
C GLN A 699 4.72 17.13 -21.92
N LYS A 700 3.51 17.17 -22.47
CA LYS A 700 3.27 17.39 -23.92
C LYS A 700 3.02 18.85 -24.28
N ARG A 701 2.32 19.57 -23.41
CA ARG A 701 1.76 20.90 -23.70
C ARG A 701 2.18 21.97 -22.70
N GLY A 702 2.95 21.61 -21.68
CA GLY A 702 3.45 22.54 -20.68
C GLY A 702 4.40 23.56 -21.30
N GLN A 703 4.46 24.74 -20.68
CA GLN A 703 5.43 25.77 -21.03
C GLN A 703 6.86 25.24 -20.81
N GLU A 704 7.80 25.61 -21.66
CA GLU A 704 9.21 25.25 -21.48
C GLU A 704 9.75 25.91 -20.22
N ALA A 705 10.45 25.11 -19.42
CA ALA A 705 11.08 25.58 -18.20
C ALA A 705 12.54 25.96 -18.48
N GLY A 706 12.93 27.15 -18.04
CA GLY A 706 14.34 27.53 -18.02
C GLY A 706 15.13 26.76 -16.94
N PRO A 707 16.43 27.08 -16.79
CA PRO A 707 17.27 26.52 -15.73
C PRO A 707 16.68 26.74 -14.32
N ASP A 708 16.15 27.93 -14.08
CA ASP A 708 15.53 28.32 -12.81
C ASP A 708 14.16 29.00 -13.04
N PRO A 709 13.06 28.22 -13.04
CA PRO A 709 11.73 28.77 -13.25
C PRO A 709 11.15 29.47 -12.02
N TRP A 710 11.76 29.30 -10.84
CA TRP A 710 11.19 29.74 -9.56
C TRP A 710 12.00 30.85 -8.87
N GLY A 711 13.24 31.09 -9.28
CA GLY A 711 14.17 31.97 -8.56
C GLY A 711 14.80 31.27 -7.35
N GLY A 712 15.15 29.98 -7.49
CA GLY A 712 15.76 29.17 -6.44
C GLY A 712 17.23 29.52 -6.18
N TRP A 713 17.74 29.16 -4.99
CA TRP A 713 19.05 29.59 -4.51
C TRP A 713 20.12 28.49 -4.52
N SER A 714 19.68 27.24 -4.55
CA SER A 714 20.51 26.04 -4.49
C SER A 714 21.08 25.66 -5.88
N LEU A 715 22.16 24.86 -5.88
CA LEU A 715 22.96 24.59 -7.07
C LEU A 715 22.21 23.83 -8.18
N GLU A 716 21.13 23.11 -7.88
CA GLU A 716 20.31 22.45 -8.90
C GLU A 716 19.68 23.44 -9.89
N TRP A 717 19.50 24.70 -9.48
CA TRP A 717 18.94 25.76 -10.32
C TRP A 717 19.98 26.43 -11.22
N SER A 718 21.27 26.15 -11.04
CA SER A 718 22.34 26.68 -11.89
C SER A 718 22.65 25.82 -13.12
N THR A 719 21.96 24.69 -13.30
CA THR A 719 22.06 23.82 -14.48
C THR A 719 20.74 23.79 -15.26
N THR A 720 20.75 23.29 -16.49
CA THR A 720 19.57 23.26 -17.37
C THR A 720 18.44 22.40 -16.79
N SER A 721 17.26 22.52 -17.40
CA SER A 721 16.07 21.73 -17.06
C SER A 721 15.60 21.00 -18.33
N PRO A 722 15.79 19.68 -18.48
CA PRO A 722 16.51 18.78 -17.56
C PRO A 722 18.04 18.97 -17.57
N PRO A 723 18.76 18.56 -16.49
CA PRO A 723 20.22 18.62 -16.44
C PRO A 723 20.87 17.62 -17.42
N PRO A 724 22.05 17.94 -17.99
CA PRO A 724 22.81 17.01 -18.81
C PRO A 724 23.52 15.94 -17.94
N THR A 725 24.20 15.00 -18.60
CA THR A 725 25.12 14.07 -17.93
C THR A 725 26.51 14.22 -18.57
N PRO A 726 27.54 14.66 -17.82
CA PRO A 726 27.53 15.11 -16.41
C PRO A 726 26.71 16.39 -16.17
N SER A 727 26.20 16.57 -14.95
CA SER A 727 25.24 17.63 -14.59
C SER A 727 25.79 19.06 -14.63
N PHE A 728 27.10 19.22 -14.42
CA PHE A 728 27.81 20.50 -14.48
C PHE A 728 29.07 20.31 -15.34
N ALA A 729 29.28 21.18 -16.33
CA ALA A 729 30.52 21.22 -17.10
C ALA A 729 31.68 21.75 -16.24
N GLU A 730 31.42 22.82 -15.50
CA GLU A 730 32.27 23.35 -14.44
C GLU A 730 31.45 23.38 -13.14
N ILE A 731 31.99 22.83 -12.06
CA ILE A 731 31.27 22.73 -10.79
C ILE A 731 31.10 24.16 -10.21
N PRO A 732 29.85 24.65 -10.04
CA PRO A 732 29.61 25.98 -9.52
C PRO A 732 30.05 26.09 -8.05
N ILE A 733 30.62 27.23 -7.68
CA ILE A 733 30.98 27.52 -6.28
C ILE A 733 29.72 28.01 -5.56
N GLN A 734 29.30 27.29 -4.51
CA GLN A 734 28.17 27.73 -3.70
C GLN A 734 28.52 29.03 -2.95
N LYS A 735 27.73 30.07 -3.20
CA LYS A 735 27.80 31.35 -2.48
C LYS A 735 26.91 31.31 -1.24
N ASP A 736 27.24 32.14 -0.25
CA ASP A 736 26.45 32.23 0.98
C ASP A 736 25.34 33.27 0.80
N ALA A 737 24.08 32.81 0.82
CA ALA A 737 22.92 33.69 0.74
C ALA A 737 22.65 34.46 2.05
N ASN A 738 23.33 34.10 3.16
CA ASN A 738 23.16 34.72 4.48
C ASN A 738 24.25 35.76 4.81
N THR A 739 24.95 36.32 3.83
CA THR A 739 25.96 37.37 4.07
C THR A 739 25.36 38.69 4.57
N GLU A 740 24.04 38.88 4.43
CA GLU A 740 23.34 40.03 4.99
C GLU A 740 22.43 39.62 6.15
N HIS A 741 22.76 40.13 7.34
CA HIS A 741 21.97 40.15 8.57
C HIS A 741 21.86 38.84 9.38
N HIS A 742 22.68 38.72 10.43
CA HIS A 742 22.23 38.73 11.84
C HIS A 742 23.45 38.95 12.76
N PRO A 743 23.49 39.97 13.64
CA PRO A 743 24.49 40.02 14.69
C PRO A 743 24.34 38.77 15.57
N ASP A 744 25.46 38.08 15.86
CA ASP A 744 25.45 36.86 16.68
C ASP A 744 24.67 37.11 17.98
N GLY A 745 23.59 36.34 18.19
CA GLY A 745 22.81 36.35 19.42
C GLY A 745 23.64 35.95 20.64
N PHE A 746 23.18 36.34 21.84
CA PHE A 746 23.90 36.11 23.10
C PHE A 746 24.33 34.65 23.31
N VAL A 747 23.46 33.69 22.99
CA VAL A 747 23.74 32.25 23.11
C VAL A 747 24.87 31.80 22.17
N VAL A 748 24.90 32.29 20.93
CA VAL A 748 25.96 31.97 19.96
C VAL A 748 27.30 32.59 20.39
N LYS A 749 27.28 33.81 20.97
CA LYS A 749 28.47 34.43 21.56
C LYS A 749 28.98 33.67 22.78
N LEU A 750 28.07 33.15 23.61
CA LEU A 750 28.41 32.35 24.79
C LEU A 750 29.04 31.01 24.38
N PHE A 751 28.46 30.29 23.42
CA PHE A 751 29.02 29.05 22.89
C PHE A 751 30.35 29.25 22.17
N LYS A 752 30.50 30.32 21.36
CA LYS A 752 31.80 30.67 20.75
C LYS A 752 32.86 30.98 21.81
N ARG A 753 32.51 31.65 22.92
CA ARG A 753 33.43 31.89 24.04
C ARG A 753 33.82 30.61 24.78
N LEU A 754 32.88 29.68 24.95
CA LEU A 754 33.13 28.39 25.59
C LEU A 754 34.00 27.47 24.70
N TRP A 755 33.84 27.54 23.38
CA TRP A 755 34.62 26.75 22.41
C TRP A 755 35.92 27.41 21.94
N ALA A 756 36.12 28.72 22.18
CA ALA A 756 37.37 29.42 21.87
C ALA A 756 38.51 29.13 22.87
N ILE A 757 38.29 28.29 23.88
CA ILE A 757 39.33 27.77 24.77
C ILE A 757 40.08 26.65 24.03
N GLY A 758 40.84 27.00 22.99
CA GLY A 758 41.59 26.03 22.20
C GLY A 758 42.42 26.63 21.06
N GLU A 759 42.04 27.80 20.53
CA GLU A 759 42.85 28.49 19.53
C GLU A 759 44.02 29.21 20.23
N LYS A 760 45.16 28.52 20.33
CA LYS A 760 46.45 29.16 20.60
C LYS A 760 46.64 30.29 19.59
N LYS A 761 46.58 31.53 20.08
CA LYS A 761 47.04 32.71 19.35
C LYS A 761 48.46 32.46 18.87
N GLY A 762 48.62 32.26 17.57
CA GLY A 762 49.91 32.37 16.90
C GLY A 762 50.50 33.74 17.23
N VAL A 763 51.61 33.70 17.95
CA VAL A 763 52.41 34.87 18.29
C VAL A 763 52.91 35.50 16.99
N LYS A 764 52.60 36.78 16.80
CA LYS A 764 53.31 37.62 15.83
C LYS A 764 54.80 37.61 16.15
N LYS A 765 55.60 37.07 15.24
CA LYS A 765 56.89 37.62 14.83
C LYS A 765 57.11 37.32 13.36
#